data_AF-A0A817GX11-F1
#
_entry.id   AF-A0A817GX11-F1
#
_cell.length_a   1.000
_cell.length_b   1.000
_cell.length_c   1.000
_cell.angle_alpha   90.00
_cell.angle_beta   90.00
_cell.angle_gamma   90.00
#
_symmetry.space_group_name_H-M   'P 1'
#
loop_
_entity.id
_entity.type
_entity.pdbx_description
1 polymer ?
#
loop_
_entity_poly.entity_id
_entity_poly.type
_entity_poly.pdbx_seq_one_letter_code
_entity_poly.pdbx_strand_id
1 'polypeptide(L)'
;MALWLTSSQLGIRREIQITNFYTNQKFTEYTIEIRLDDVQWYVKKRYSEFAEFHEELIKQIPTIDAKSLPPKKLLNNNSPDFIHRRRLALDNYLKYLFQFFTMNSMQLPECFVKFLDFHLYEVHGIVRKLAEELFLNGDKILSASGKKVFSISPLQMHAITRRIKLAEPPCDSNDPVKDLSHVLDFLCHVKYVQIIGCPDNFGSSTIKTQFLSFDVSFFKSVEELELDCVQTNQITGIDNLKKTVRHLSIHRSLTSIREIALSSLTEIPPSSNEWLISTWKLVTHLDLSKNSLHLLDESLKLFCKTETLDLSYNLLETTIDHLQHLHFLQSLNLSNNRLHDVSDFNARVGNIRSLDLSFNELITTDGLSRLYSLITLNLSSNKLDSIKSIELLGSLPCLENLCLKNNPLTRIVDYRIRVFAVFHNRAKDVWLDGQMPDQRELDRAAVISAMSRAKQNEAAQATMLVQKVLSPTKPVLLSSSLLRQKSNNNFKNINVASSCPSNLSIIEKQPDVPSRSNIQHTPPTDSVTSANHIHLIDDDNTENIYTTDKPSSGLLPPPTIGARVWAMYQGSRRSGTVLSVNDKRGIFKMRFDEFPTAQFDYSFSYNSSAWSYIGAPPPSTDSTITLFERIVNEPEPLFTIAKKFKSLIKFMLPPDWELTPEQILLMSYDDLSQFDIVAFMQSYREKMTKIVEQHKADETHWRTSTQRLQVEATKLLNLCGIPIPMDCSIEDFEEHIERYVTQVQKSC
;
A
#
# COMPACT_ATOMS: atom_id res chain seq x y z
N MET A 1 -31.38 -11.92 -20.02
CA MET A 1 -31.08 -11.90 -18.58
C MET A 1 -31.16 -13.36 -18.21
N ALA A 2 -30.16 -14.12 -18.67
CA ALA A 2 -30.39 -15.51 -18.99
C ALA A 2 -30.12 -16.48 -17.84
N LEU A 3 -29.56 -16.10 -16.67
CA LEU A 3 -29.09 -17.10 -15.68
C LEU A 3 -29.31 -16.76 -14.19
N TRP A 4 -30.29 -15.90 -13.84
CA TRP A 4 -30.72 -15.76 -12.44
C TRP A 4 -31.40 -17.05 -11.91
N LEU A 5 -31.83 -17.96 -12.80
CA LEU A 5 -32.68 -19.11 -12.46
C LEU A 5 -32.39 -20.40 -13.23
N THR A 6 -31.66 -20.30 -14.34
CA THR A 6 -31.37 -21.40 -15.27
C THR A 6 -29.93 -21.91 -15.14
N SER A 7 -29.10 -21.28 -14.28
CA SER A 7 -27.75 -21.75 -14.03
C SER A 7 -27.87 -22.91 -13.06
N SER A 8 -27.94 -24.10 -13.64
CA SER A 8 -27.60 -25.37 -13.01
C SER A 8 -26.12 -25.46 -12.65
N GLN A 9 -25.47 -24.35 -12.26
CA GLN A 9 -24.22 -24.44 -11.50
C GLN A 9 -24.60 -24.97 -10.11
N LEU A 10 -24.51 -26.30 -9.97
CA LEU A 10 -24.62 -27.01 -8.70
C LEU A 10 -23.78 -26.26 -7.65
N GLY A 11 -24.45 -25.58 -6.70
CA GLY A 11 -23.78 -25.03 -5.52
C GLY A 11 -24.10 -23.58 -5.16
N ILE A 12 -24.76 -22.78 -6.01
CA ILE A 12 -25.05 -21.38 -5.66
C ILE A 12 -26.15 -21.31 -4.60
N ARG A 13 -25.82 -20.84 -3.39
CA ARG A 13 -26.77 -20.73 -2.27
C ARG A 13 -27.51 -19.40 -2.37
N ARG A 14 -28.82 -19.47 -2.63
CA ARG A 14 -29.69 -18.29 -2.76
C ARG A 14 -30.78 -18.33 -1.72
N GLU A 15 -30.81 -17.34 -0.85
CA GLU A 15 -31.81 -17.24 0.22
C GLU A 15 -32.38 -15.83 0.29
N ILE A 16 -33.70 -15.74 0.41
CA ILE A 16 -34.40 -14.49 0.73
C ILE A 16 -35.25 -14.76 1.96
N GLN A 17 -35.04 -13.95 3.01
CA GLN A 17 -35.76 -14.12 4.25
C GLN A 17 -36.03 -12.79 4.94
N ILE A 18 -37.21 -12.61 5.52
CA ILE A 18 -37.51 -11.50 6.43
C ILE A 18 -37.11 -11.89 7.85
N THR A 19 -35.95 -11.43 8.29
CA THR A 19 -35.34 -11.82 9.57
C THR A 19 -35.84 -11.02 10.75
N ASN A 20 -36.17 -9.75 10.54
CA ASN A 20 -36.50 -8.85 11.64
C ASN A 20 -37.56 -7.82 11.23
N PHE A 21 -38.10 -7.10 12.22
CA PHE A 21 -38.94 -5.93 12.02
C PHE A 21 -38.65 -4.88 13.08
N TYR A 22 -38.79 -3.62 12.70
CA TYR A 22 -38.67 -2.48 13.60
C TYR A 22 -39.95 -1.66 13.52
N THR A 23 -40.54 -1.32 14.66
CA THR A 23 -41.74 -0.49 14.72
C THR A 23 -41.44 0.80 15.46
N ASN A 24 -41.67 1.93 14.81
CA ASN A 24 -41.67 3.25 15.44
C ASN A 24 -43.10 3.78 15.58
N GLN A 25 -43.26 5.02 16.05
CA GLN A 25 -44.59 5.63 16.27
C GLN A 25 -45.43 5.80 14.98
N LYS A 26 -44.80 5.78 13.79
CA LYS A 26 -45.44 6.08 12.51
C LYS A 26 -45.63 4.85 11.63
N PHE A 27 -44.72 3.88 11.66
CA PHE A 27 -44.75 2.71 10.78
C PHE A 27 -43.94 1.53 11.31
N THR A 28 -44.17 0.37 10.69
CA THR A 28 -43.35 -0.83 10.84
C THR A 28 -42.54 -1.07 9.57
N GLU A 29 -41.24 -1.27 9.72
CA GLU A 29 -40.30 -1.72 8.70
C GLU A 29 -39.95 -3.19 8.91
N TYR A 30 -39.86 -3.93 7.82
CA TYR A 30 -39.42 -5.32 7.78
C TYR A 30 -38.02 -5.37 7.17
N THR A 31 -37.09 -6.02 7.86
CA THR A 31 -35.73 -6.25 7.36
C THR A 31 -35.71 -7.54 6.56
N ILE A 32 -35.50 -7.39 5.26
CA ILE A 32 -35.30 -8.48 4.31
C ILE A 32 -33.79 -8.71 4.19
N GLU A 33 -33.36 -9.93 4.44
CA GLU A 33 -32.02 -10.41 4.19
C GLU A 33 -32.02 -11.17 2.86
N ILE A 34 -31.07 -10.81 2.00
CA ILE A 34 -30.79 -11.52 0.75
C ILE A 34 -29.39 -12.10 0.87
N ARG A 35 -29.22 -13.40 0.61
CA ARG A 35 -27.92 -14.07 0.53
C ARG A 35 -27.75 -14.67 -0.87
N LEU A 36 -26.62 -14.34 -1.49
CA LEU A 36 -26.14 -14.90 -2.74
C LEU A 36 -24.70 -15.35 -2.52
N ASP A 37 -24.50 -16.67 -2.40
CA ASP A 37 -23.20 -17.28 -2.06
C ASP A 37 -22.62 -16.67 -0.78
N ASP A 38 -21.44 -16.06 -0.87
CA ASP A 38 -20.71 -15.44 0.23
C ASP A 38 -21.13 -13.99 0.49
N VAL A 39 -22.02 -13.44 -0.35
CA VAL A 39 -22.49 -12.06 -0.26
C VAL A 39 -23.89 -12.03 0.34
N GLN A 40 -24.08 -11.16 1.33
CA GLN A 40 -25.39 -10.88 1.89
C GLN A 40 -25.63 -9.37 1.95
N TRP A 41 -26.88 -8.96 1.83
CA TRP A 41 -27.30 -7.58 2.08
C TRP A 41 -28.69 -7.49 2.66
N TYR A 42 -28.99 -6.32 3.22
CA TYR A 42 -30.25 -6.06 3.90
C TYR A 42 -31.03 -4.95 3.23
N VAL A 43 -32.32 -5.17 3.02
CA VAL A 43 -33.27 -4.18 2.52
C VAL A 43 -34.36 -3.98 3.57
N LYS A 44 -34.69 -2.73 3.86
CA LYS A 44 -35.80 -2.40 4.77
C LYS A 44 -36.99 -1.94 3.96
N LYS A 45 -38.15 -2.57 4.17
CA LYS A 45 -39.39 -2.25 3.46
C LYS A 45 -40.57 -2.14 4.41
N ARG A 46 -41.43 -1.16 4.19
CA ARG A 46 -42.73 -1.05 4.86
C ARG A 46 -43.78 -1.84 4.08
N TYR A 47 -44.86 -2.23 4.73
CA TYR A 47 -45.95 -2.94 4.07
C TYR A 47 -46.53 -2.15 2.86
N SER A 48 -46.60 -0.81 2.93
CA SER A 48 -47.05 0.01 1.80
C SER A 48 -46.20 -0.22 0.55
N GLU A 49 -44.89 -0.36 0.71
CA GLU A 49 -43.96 -0.62 -0.40
C GLU A 49 -44.14 -2.02 -0.96
N PHE A 50 -44.44 -3.04 -0.14
CA PHE A 50 -44.82 -4.37 -0.63
C PHE A 50 -46.10 -4.32 -1.48
N ALA A 51 -47.08 -3.52 -1.06
CA ALA A 51 -48.34 -3.37 -1.78
C ALA A 51 -48.15 -2.66 -3.12
N GLU A 52 -47.40 -1.56 -3.15
CA GLU A 52 -47.04 -0.84 -4.37
C GLU A 52 -46.25 -1.73 -5.35
N PHE A 53 -45.26 -2.47 -4.83
CA PHE A 53 -44.49 -3.43 -5.60
C PHE A 53 -45.38 -4.54 -6.19
N HIS A 54 -46.29 -5.12 -5.41
CA HIS A 54 -47.17 -6.19 -5.89
C HIS A 54 -48.15 -5.70 -6.96
N GLU A 55 -48.69 -4.49 -6.80
CA GLU A 55 -49.57 -3.88 -7.78
C GLU A 55 -48.86 -3.70 -9.13
N GLU A 56 -47.62 -3.22 -9.10
CA GLU A 56 -46.78 -3.09 -10.29
C GLU A 56 -46.43 -4.45 -10.89
N LEU A 57 -46.13 -5.44 -10.05
CA LEU A 57 -45.77 -6.78 -10.48
C LEU A 57 -46.91 -7.48 -11.23
N ILE A 58 -48.14 -7.40 -10.74
CA ILE A 58 -49.30 -8.05 -11.39
C ILE A 58 -49.68 -7.34 -12.70
N LYS A 59 -49.49 -6.02 -12.78
CA LYS A 59 -49.66 -5.28 -14.06
C LYS A 59 -48.74 -5.84 -15.14
N GLN A 60 -47.50 -6.20 -14.77
CA GLN A 60 -46.51 -6.77 -15.69
C GLN A 60 -46.72 -8.27 -15.91
N ILE A 61 -47.15 -9.02 -14.89
CA ILE A 61 -47.30 -10.48 -14.93
C ILE A 61 -48.65 -10.89 -14.32
N PRO A 62 -49.73 -10.91 -15.12
CA PRO A 62 -51.09 -11.19 -14.62
C PRO A 62 -51.30 -12.63 -14.09
N THR A 63 -50.37 -13.55 -14.34
CA THR A 63 -50.45 -14.94 -13.87
C THR A 63 -50.14 -15.11 -12.39
N ILE A 64 -49.58 -14.08 -11.74
CA ILE A 64 -49.33 -14.08 -10.29
C ILE A 64 -50.65 -13.82 -9.56
N ASP A 65 -51.00 -14.67 -8.61
CA ASP A 65 -52.26 -14.55 -7.86
C ASP A 65 -52.32 -13.24 -7.06
N ALA A 66 -53.33 -12.41 -7.33
CA ALA A 66 -53.59 -11.16 -6.61
C ALA A 66 -53.86 -11.35 -5.11
N LYS A 67 -54.20 -12.57 -4.67
CA LYS A 67 -54.40 -12.91 -3.26
C LYS A 67 -53.12 -13.40 -2.57
N SER A 68 -52.01 -13.52 -3.30
CA SER A 68 -50.73 -14.00 -2.73
C SER A 68 -50.13 -13.01 -1.73
N LEU A 69 -50.35 -11.70 -1.90
CA LEU A 69 -49.92 -10.69 -0.93
C LEU A 69 -50.84 -10.70 0.31
N PRO A 70 -50.28 -10.76 1.54
CA PRO A 70 -51.07 -10.72 2.77
C PRO A 70 -51.90 -9.42 2.84
N PRO A 71 -53.19 -9.45 3.20
CA PRO A 71 -54.06 -8.28 3.12
C PRO A 71 -53.71 -7.16 4.13
N LYS A 72 -54.06 -5.91 3.77
CA LYS A 72 -54.10 -4.79 4.73
C LYS A 72 -55.15 -5.08 5.79
N LYS A 73 -54.85 -4.76 7.05
CA LYS A 73 -55.80 -4.87 8.15
C LYS A 73 -56.20 -3.45 8.57
N LEU A 74 -57.48 -3.26 8.86
CA LEU A 74 -58.08 -1.93 9.07
C LEU A 74 -58.03 -1.49 10.54
N LEU A 75 -57.83 -2.41 11.50
CA LEU A 75 -57.82 -2.14 12.94
C LEU A 75 -56.73 -2.96 13.66
N ASN A 76 -56.15 -2.39 14.72
CA ASN A 76 -55.12 -3.00 15.59
C ASN A 76 -53.84 -3.45 14.84
N ASN A 77 -53.29 -2.56 14.01
CA ASN A 77 -52.11 -2.82 13.17
C ASN A 77 -50.77 -2.82 13.91
N ASN A 78 -50.74 -2.37 15.16
CA ASN A 78 -49.50 -2.19 15.93
C ASN A 78 -49.30 -3.27 17.01
N SER A 79 -50.20 -4.25 17.11
CA SER A 79 -50.02 -5.39 18.02
C SER A 79 -48.76 -6.18 17.63
N PRO A 80 -47.86 -6.50 18.58
CA PRO A 80 -46.65 -7.28 18.31
C PRO A 80 -46.93 -8.63 17.64
N ASP A 81 -47.95 -9.37 18.11
CA ASP A 81 -48.35 -10.67 17.55
C ASP A 81 -48.83 -10.55 16.11
N PHE A 82 -49.50 -9.44 15.80
CA PHE A 82 -49.98 -9.17 14.45
C PHE A 82 -48.82 -8.84 13.52
N ILE A 83 -47.89 -7.99 13.94
CA ILE A 83 -46.70 -7.64 13.17
C ILE A 83 -45.85 -8.89 12.92
N HIS A 84 -45.67 -9.75 13.93
CA HIS A 84 -44.94 -11.00 13.80
C HIS A 84 -45.60 -11.96 12.79
N ARG A 85 -46.93 -12.15 12.86
CA ARG A 85 -47.66 -12.95 11.86
C ARG A 85 -47.56 -12.36 10.46
N ARG A 86 -47.65 -11.04 10.33
CA ARG A 86 -47.47 -10.36 9.04
C ARG A 86 -46.06 -10.54 8.49
N ARG A 87 -45.02 -10.47 9.32
CA ARG A 87 -43.64 -10.76 8.90
C ARG A 87 -43.54 -12.14 8.26
N LEU A 88 -44.06 -13.18 8.94
CA LEU A 88 -44.06 -14.56 8.41
C LEU A 88 -44.84 -14.68 7.10
N ALA A 89 -45.98 -13.99 6.98
CA ALA A 89 -46.78 -14.01 5.76
C ALA A 89 -46.07 -13.31 4.59
N LEU A 90 -45.40 -12.19 4.84
CA LEU A 90 -44.59 -11.47 3.83
C LEU A 90 -43.34 -12.28 3.44
N ASP A 91 -42.74 -13.00 4.38
CA ASP A 91 -41.61 -13.92 4.13
C ASP A 91 -42.01 -15.04 3.17
N ASN A 92 -43.15 -15.69 3.44
CA ASN A 92 -43.70 -16.72 2.55
C ASN A 92 -44.08 -16.16 1.18
N TYR A 93 -44.58 -14.93 1.11
CA TYR A 93 -44.88 -14.24 -0.14
C TYR A 93 -43.62 -14.03 -1.00
N LEU A 94 -42.52 -13.53 -0.42
CA LEU A 94 -41.26 -13.37 -1.15
C LEU A 94 -40.68 -14.70 -1.63
N LYS A 95 -40.73 -15.74 -0.78
CA LYS A 95 -40.29 -17.10 -1.14
C LYS A 95 -41.13 -17.69 -2.27
N TYR A 96 -42.45 -17.48 -2.23
CA TYR A 96 -43.35 -17.86 -3.32
C TYR A 96 -42.98 -17.17 -4.63
N LEU A 97 -42.78 -15.85 -4.64
CA LEU A 97 -42.39 -15.13 -5.85
C LEU A 97 -41.05 -15.62 -6.39
N PHE A 98 -40.06 -15.80 -5.51
CA PHE A 98 -38.75 -16.32 -5.89
C PHE A 98 -38.87 -17.71 -6.53
N GLN A 99 -39.62 -18.62 -5.92
CA GLN A 99 -39.88 -19.95 -6.45
C GLN A 99 -40.65 -19.88 -7.77
N PHE A 100 -41.65 -19.01 -7.88
CA PHE A 100 -42.44 -18.80 -9.10
C PHE A 100 -41.56 -18.41 -10.28
N PHE A 101 -40.68 -17.40 -10.12
CA PHE A 101 -39.79 -17.04 -11.21
C PHE A 101 -38.84 -18.19 -11.54
N THR A 102 -38.25 -18.81 -10.50
CA THR A 102 -37.30 -19.95 -10.64
C THR A 102 -37.89 -21.09 -11.47
N MET A 103 -39.06 -21.59 -11.09
CA MET A 103 -39.70 -22.73 -11.73
C MET A 103 -40.13 -22.43 -13.17
N ASN A 104 -40.48 -21.18 -13.47
CA ASN A 104 -40.89 -20.77 -14.81
C ASN A 104 -39.71 -20.28 -15.68
N SER A 105 -38.46 -20.36 -15.19
CA SER A 105 -37.26 -19.86 -15.91
C SER A 105 -37.41 -18.40 -16.39
N MET A 106 -38.10 -17.57 -15.63
CA MET A 106 -38.43 -16.20 -16.02
C MET A 106 -37.40 -15.18 -15.55
N GLN A 107 -37.05 -14.20 -16.39
CA GLN A 107 -36.22 -13.07 -15.95
C GLN A 107 -36.88 -12.34 -14.78
N LEU A 108 -36.09 -11.92 -13.78
CA LEU A 108 -36.63 -11.12 -12.68
C LEU A 108 -37.18 -9.80 -13.23
N PRO A 109 -38.44 -9.44 -12.93
CA PRO A 109 -39.00 -8.16 -13.33
C PRO A 109 -38.20 -6.98 -12.76
N GLU A 110 -38.14 -5.87 -13.49
CA GLU A 110 -37.36 -4.70 -13.06
C GLU A 110 -37.84 -4.13 -11.72
N CYS A 111 -39.15 -4.17 -11.48
CA CYS A 111 -39.74 -3.79 -10.19
C CYS A 111 -39.24 -4.69 -9.04
N PHE A 112 -39.01 -5.98 -9.29
CA PHE A 112 -38.44 -6.93 -8.31
C PHE A 112 -36.96 -6.64 -8.05
N VAL A 113 -36.19 -6.41 -9.12
CA VAL A 113 -34.77 -6.03 -9.06
C VAL A 113 -34.56 -4.75 -8.24
N LYS A 114 -35.43 -3.76 -8.42
CA LYS A 114 -35.43 -2.50 -7.66
C LYS A 114 -35.94 -2.69 -6.23
N PHE A 115 -36.98 -3.50 -6.02
CA PHE A 115 -37.56 -3.72 -4.69
C PHE A 115 -36.55 -4.35 -3.72
N LEU A 116 -35.65 -5.21 -4.22
CA LEU A 116 -34.65 -5.92 -3.41
C LEU A 116 -33.20 -5.42 -3.62
N ASP A 117 -33.01 -4.27 -4.27
CA ASP A 117 -31.71 -3.64 -4.48
C ASP A 117 -30.67 -4.50 -5.24
N PHE A 118 -31.11 -5.44 -6.08
CA PHE A 118 -30.20 -6.26 -6.90
C PHE A 118 -29.30 -5.42 -7.82
N HIS A 119 -29.80 -4.28 -8.29
CA HIS A 119 -29.04 -3.32 -9.10
C HIS A 119 -27.86 -2.66 -8.37
N LEU A 120 -27.72 -2.83 -7.05
CA LEU A 120 -26.62 -2.29 -6.26
C LEU A 120 -25.57 -3.33 -5.87
N TYR A 121 -25.96 -4.61 -5.78
CA TYR A 121 -25.12 -5.65 -5.16
C TYR A 121 -24.90 -6.89 -6.03
N GLU A 122 -25.77 -7.16 -7.01
CA GLU A 122 -25.68 -8.34 -7.88
C GLU A 122 -25.04 -7.98 -9.22
N VAL A 123 -24.21 -8.88 -9.73
CA VAL A 123 -23.35 -8.67 -10.91
C VAL A 123 -24.11 -8.15 -12.12
N HIS A 124 -25.21 -8.80 -12.52
CA HIS A 124 -26.00 -8.37 -13.69
C HIS A 124 -26.71 -7.05 -13.43
N GLY A 125 -27.27 -6.86 -12.23
CA GLY A 125 -27.89 -5.62 -11.81
C GLY A 125 -26.93 -4.43 -11.90
N ILE A 126 -25.72 -4.59 -11.38
CA ILE A 126 -24.67 -3.56 -11.39
C ILE A 126 -24.24 -3.22 -12.81
N VAL A 127 -23.92 -4.24 -13.62
CA VAL A 127 -23.45 -4.04 -15.01
C VAL A 127 -24.53 -3.34 -15.85
N ARG A 128 -25.80 -3.74 -15.70
CA ARG A 128 -26.91 -3.12 -16.43
C ARG A 128 -27.10 -1.65 -16.07
N LYS A 129 -27.08 -1.33 -14.78
CA LYS A 129 -27.19 0.05 -14.32
C LYS A 129 -26.04 0.90 -14.86
N LEU A 130 -24.82 0.35 -14.85
CA LEU A 130 -23.66 1.02 -15.43
C LEU A 130 -23.81 1.21 -16.95
N ALA A 131 -24.32 0.21 -17.66
CA ALA A 131 -24.60 0.29 -19.09
C ALA A 131 -25.60 1.40 -19.41
N GLU A 132 -26.69 1.52 -18.66
CA GLU A 132 -27.66 2.61 -18.80
C GLU A 132 -27.04 3.98 -18.54
N GLU A 133 -26.24 4.12 -17.49
CA GLU A 133 -25.55 5.37 -17.13
C GLU A 133 -24.56 5.81 -18.21
N LEU A 134 -23.79 4.86 -18.76
CA LEU A 134 -22.81 5.11 -19.82
C LEU A 134 -23.47 5.32 -21.19
N PHE A 135 -24.62 4.69 -21.46
CA PHE A 135 -25.35 4.97 -22.69
C PHE A 135 -25.82 6.44 -22.74
N LEU A 136 -26.25 6.98 -21.59
CA LEU A 136 -26.75 8.37 -21.52
C LEU A 136 -25.64 9.44 -21.44
N ASN A 137 -24.48 9.08 -20.87
CA ASN A 137 -23.45 10.06 -20.52
C ASN A 137 -22.04 9.74 -21.05
N GLY A 138 -21.82 8.56 -21.63
CA GLY A 138 -20.51 8.07 -22.07
C GLY A 138 -19.85 9.00 -23.09
N ASP A 139 -20.59 9.38 -24.14
CA ASP A 139 -20.08 10.30 -25.17
C ASP A 139 -19.68 11.65 -24.58
N LYS A 140 -20.41 12.15 -23.57
CA LYS A 140 -20.07 13.42 -22.88
C LYS A 140 -18.80 13.30 -22.04
N ILE A 141 -18.42 12.09 -21.63
CA ILE A 141 -17.17 11.84 -20.91
C ILE A 141 -16.03 11.72 -21.91
N LEU A 142 -16.23 11.02 -23.03
CA LEU A 142 -15.21 10.82 -24.08
C LEU A 142 -14.92 12.10 -24.89
N SER A 143 -15.94 12.87 -25.23
CA SER A 143 -15.83 14.09 -26.04
C SER A 143 -15.49 15.36 -25.26
N ALA A 144 -15.40 15.26 -23.93
CA ALA A 144 -15.03 16.40 -23.10
C ALA A 144 -13.63 16.91 -23.49
N SER A 145 -13.56 18.15 -23.96
CA SER A 145 -12.29 18.83 -24.28
C SER A 145 -11.43 19.12 -23.03
N GLY A 146 -11.99 18.90 -21.84
CA GLY A 146 -11.29 18.95 -20.55
C GLY A 146 -10.98 17.55 -20.00
N LYS A 147 -10.04 17.46 -19.05
CA LYS A 147 -9.71 16.23 -18.30
C LYS A 147 -10.87 15.76 -17.42
N LYS A 148 -11.96 15.28 -18.02
CA LYS A 148 -13.09 14.74 -17.26
C LYS A 148 -12.75 13.35 -16.78
N VAL A 149 -12.63 13.19 -15.46
CA VAL A 149 -12.30 11.93 -14.82
C VAL A 149 -13.53 11.02 -14.79
N PHE A 150 -13.36 9.78 -15.24
CA PHE A 150 -14.34 8.72 -15.09
C PHE A 150 -14.07 7.96 -13.80
N SER A 151 -15.01 8.05 -12.86
CA SER A 151 -14.94 7.32 -11.60
C SER A 151 -15.74 6.03 -11.70
N ILE A 152 -15.12 4.91 -11.32
CA ILE A 152 -15.73 3.59 -11.28
C ILE A 152 -15.34 2.88 -9.98
N SER A 153 -16.28 2.19 -9.36
CA SER A 153 -15.99 1.45 -8.12
C SER A 153 -15.33 0.10 -8.39
N PRO A 154 -14.53 -0.45 -7.46
CA PRO A 154 -14.03 -1.82 -7.53
C PRO A 154 -15.14 -2.86 -7.70
N LEU A 155 -16.32 -2.60 -7.12
CA LEU A 155 -17.49 -3.48 -7.26
C LEU A 155 -18.03 -3.49 -8.70
N GLN A 156 -18.11 -2.34 -9.36
CA GLN A 156 -18.48 -2.27 -10.78
C GLN A 156 -17.44 -2.97 -11.66
N MET A 157 -16.15 -2.73 -11.43
CA MET A 157 -15.07 -3.42 -12.15
C MET A 157 -15.09 -4.93 -11.93
N HIS A 158 -15.34 -5.38 -10.71
CA HIS A 158 -15.50 -6.79 -10.36
C HIS A 158 -16.71 -7.41 -11.08
N ALA A 159 -17.84 -6.70 -11.10
CA ALA A 159 -19.05 -7.15 -11.79
C ALA A 159 -18.83 -7.29 -13.30
N ILE A 160 -18.16 -6.33 -13.96
CA ILE A 160 -17.77 -6.42 -15.38
C ILE A 160 -16.86 -7.62 -15.61
N THR A 161 -15.81 -7.76 -14.79
CA THR A 161 -14.84 -8.86 -14.88
C THR A 161 -15.53 -10.22 -14.75
N ARG A 162 -16.45 -10.37 -13.79
CA ARG A 162 -17.25 -11.59 -13.66
C ARG A 162 -18.18 -11.79 -14.86
N ARG A 163 -18.86 -10.74 -15.33
CA ARG A 163 -19.83 -10.85 -16.42
C ARG A 163 -19.20 -11.29 -17.73
N ILE A 164 -17.95 -10.92 -18.00
CA ILE A 164 -17.18 -11.37 -19.18
C ILE A 164 -16.72 -12.83 -19.06
N LYS A 165 -16.45 -13.30 -17.83
CA LYS A 165 -16.05 -14.69 -17.58
C LYS A 165 -17.22 -15.67 -17.69
N LEU A 166 -18.45 -15.18 -17.62
CA LEU A 166 -19.65 -15.99 -17.87
C LEU A 166 -19.77 -16.24 -19.38
N ALA A 167 -20.00 -17.50 -19.78
CA ALA A 167 -20.22 -17.90 -21.17
C ALA A 167 -21.63 -17.50 -21.64
N GLU A 168 -21.95 -16.22 -21.55
CA GLU A 168 -23.27 -15.63 -21.76
C GLU A 168 -23.21 -14.49 -22.78
N PRO A 169 -24.27 -14.26 -23.57
CA PRO A 169 -24.32 -13.12 -24.46
C PRO A 169 -24.19 -11.80 -23.67
N PRO A 170 -23.51 -10.79 -24.23
CA PRO A 170 -23.32 -9.49 -23.59
C PRO A 170 -24.63 -8.69 -23.48
N CYS A 171 -25.59 -8.97 -24.37
CA CYS A 171 -26.95 -8.43 -24.32
C CYS A 171 -27.95 -9.50 -23.95
N ASP A 172 -28.85 -9.13 -23.05
CA ASP A 172 -29.74 -10.04 -22.35
C ASP A 172 -31.22 -9.78 -22.70
N SER A 173 -31.52 -8.67 -23.38
CA SER A 173 -32.89 -8.13 -23.54
C SER A 173 -33.20 -7.51 -24.91
N ASN A 174 -32.35 -7.69 -25.93
CA ASN A 174 -32.42 -6.93 -27.20
C ASN A 174 -32.47 -5.40 -27.01
N ASP A 175 -32.08 -4.91 -25.83
CA ASP A 175 -32.09 -3.50 -25.47
C ASP A 175 -30.64 -2.98 -25.55
N PRO A 176 -30.29 -2.19 -26.58
CA PRO A 176 -28.92 -1.70 -26.76
C PRO A 176 -28.46 -0.79 -25.61
N VAL A 177 -29.39 -0.19 -24.86
CA VAL A 177 -29.06 0.69 -23.71
C VAL A 177 -28.42 -0.09 -22.57
N LYS A 178 -28.74 -1.38 -22.45
CA LYS A 178 -28.36 -2.25 -21.33
C LYS A 178 -27.27 -3.26 -21.70
N ASP A 179 -26.70 -3.14 -22.89
CA ASP A 179 -25.68 -4.03 -23.42
C ASP A 179 -24.33 -3.87 -22.68
N LEU A 180 -23.61 -4.96 -22.43
CA LEU A 180 -22.24 -4.87 -21.91
C LEU A 180 -21.26 -4.37 -22.99
N SER A 181 -21.56 -4.60 -24.29
CA SER A 181 -20.64 -4.27 -25.37
C SER A 181 -20.26 -2.80 -25.44
N HIS A 182 -21.19 -1.86 -25.27
CA HIS A 182 -20.86 -0.43 -25.26
C HIS A 182 -20.15 0.02 -23.98
N VAL A 183 -20.34 -0.69 -22.87
CA VAL A 183 -19.54 -0.47 -21.65
C VAL A 183 -18.08 -0.81 -21.94
N LEU A 184 -17.80 -1.96 -22.57
CA LEU A 184 -16.44 -2.35 -22.91
C LEU A 184 -15.82 -1.41 -23.94
N ASP A 185 -16.59 -1.00 -24.94
CA ASP A 185 -16.15 -0.01 -25.93
C ASP A 185 -15.78 1.31 -25.25
N PHE A 186 -16.64 1.82 -24.35
CA PHE A 186 -16.34 3.01 -23.56
C PHE A 186 -15.06 2.86 -22.73
N LEU A 187 -14.88 1.73 -22.03
CA LEU A 187 -13.68 1.48 -21.22
C LEU A 187 -12.39 1.39 -22.07
N CYS A 188 -12.48 0.99 -23.33
CA CYS A 188 -11.31 1.00 -24.22
C CYS A 188 -10.82 2.43 -24.53
N HIS A 189 -11.73 3.40 -24.56
CA HIS A 189 -11.46 4.77 -25.02
C HIS A 189 -11.22 5.79 -23.90
N VAL A 190 -11.60 5.47 -22.66
CA VAL A 190 -11.43 6.40 -21.54
C VAL A 190 -9.96 6.67 -21.23
N LYS A 191 -9.64 7.93 -20.90
CA LYS A 191 -8.27 8.42 -20.68
C LYS A 191 -7.92 8.70 -19.21
N TYR A 192 -8.88 9.18 -18.42
CA TYR A 192 -8.69 9.59 -17.04
C TYR A 192 -9.60 8.75 -16.16
N VAL A 193 -9.04 7.82 -15.39
CA VAL A 193 -9.80 6.82 -14.63
C VAL A 193 -9.45 6.88 -13.15
N GLN A 194 -10.49 6.90 -12.32
CA GLN A 194 -10.41 6.77 -10.87
C GLN A 194 -11.11 5.48 -10.45
N ILE A 195 -10.39 4.58 -9.78
CA ILE A 195 -10.94 3.37 -9.16
C ILE A 195 -10.87 3.52 -7.65
N ILE A 196 -12.00 3.84 -7.03
CA ILE A 196 -12.06 4.21 -5.61
C ILE A 196 -12.90 3.20 -4.84
N GLY A 197 -12.26 2.47 -3.94
CA GLY A 197 -12.89 1.57 -2.99
C GLY A 197 -13.43 2.29 -1.75
N CYS A 198 -14.07 1.50 -0.89
CA CYS A 198 -14.53 1.91 0.42
C CYS A 198 -13.91 0.97 1.47
N PRO A 199 -13.38 1.50 2.59
CA PRO A 199 -12.80 0.67 3.65
C PRO A 199 -13.87 -0.14 4.42
N ASP A 200 -15.10 0.36 4.41
CA ASP A 200 -16.25 -0.22 5.08
C ASP A 200 -17.04 -1.14 4.15
N ASN A 201 -17.98 -1.87 4.75
CA ASN A 201 -19.00 -2.62 4.02
C ASN A 201 -19.75 -1.71 3.03
N PHE A 202 -19.92 -2.19 1.80
CA PHE A 202 -20.62 -1.44 0.77
C PHE A 202 -22.12 -1.40 1.05
N GLY A 203 -22.65 -0.21 1.35
CA GLY A 203 -24.07 -0.02 1.64
C GLY A 203 -24.53 -0.85 2.83
N SER A 204 -25.56 -1.67 2.61
CA SER A 204 -26.09 -2.62 3.61
C SER A 204 -25.56 -4.04 3.44
N SER A 205 -24.58 -4.25 2.56
CA SER A 205 -24.05 -5.58 2.25
C SER A 205 -22.85 -5.97 3.13
N THR A 206 -22.41 -7.22 3.03
CA THR A 206 -21.11 -7.67 3.54
C THR A 206 -19.98 -7.51 2.52
N ILE A 207 -20.25 -6.91 1.37
CA ILE A 207 -19.25 -6.71 0.33
C ILE A 207 -18.20 -5.75 0.84
N LYS A 208 -16.95 -6.21 0.86
CA LYS A 208 -15.78 -5.38 1.13
C LYS A 208 -15.08 -5.06 -0.17
N THR A 209 -15.31 -3.86 -0.68
CA THR A 209 -14.88 -3.48 -2.03
C THR A 209 -13.36 -3.53 -2.21
N GLN A 210 -12.58 -3.34 -1.15
CA GLN A 210 -11.12 -3.35 -1.24
C GLN A 210 -10.53 -4.72 -1.59
N PHE A 211 -11.24 -5.82 -1.31
CA PHE A 211 -10.78 -7.19 -1.53
C PHE A 211 -11.33 -7.81 -2.83
N LEU A 212 -12.08 -7.05 -3.64
CA LEU A 212 -12.65 -7.57 -4.87
C LEU A 212 -11.61 -7.64 -5.98
N SER A 213 -11.53 -8.78 -6.66
CA SER A 213 -10.65 -8.96 -7.81
C SER A 213 -11.27 -8.43 -9.09
N PHE A 214 -10.50 -7.67 -9.86
CA PHE A 214 -10.97 -7.14 -11.13
C PHE A 214 -9.83 -6.98 -12.13
N ASP A 215 -10.21 -7.03 -13.41
CA ASP A 215 -9.28 -6.90 -14.52
C ASP A 215 -9.29 -5.46 -15.05
N VAL A 216 -8.10 -4.85 -15.16
CA VAL A 216 -7.93 -3.53 -15.77
C VAL A 216 -7.48 -3.63 -17.23
N SER A 217 -7.37 -4.83 -17.78
CA SER A 217 -6.97 -5.05 -19.17
C SER A 217 -7.92 -4.40 -20.19
N PHE A 218 -9.16 -4.09 -19.81
CA PHE A 218 -10.16 -3.43 -20.66
C PHE A 218 -9.74 -2.02 -21.08
N PHE A 219 -8.96 -1.35 -20.25
CA PHE A 219 -8.49 0.01 -20.50
C PHE A 219 -7.34 -0.01 -21.51
N LYS A 220 -7.59 0.55 -22.70
CA LYS A 220 -6.59 0.59 -23.79
C LYS A 220 -5.97 1.97 -24.00
N SER A 221 -6.61 3.02 -23.49
CA SER A 221 -6.23 4.43 -23.77
C SER A 221 -5.96 5.25 -22.51
N VAL A 222 -5.87 4.63 -21.33
CA VAL A 222 -5.72 5.34 -20.06
C VAL A 222 -4.35 6.01 -19.97
N GLU A 223 -4.38 7.32 -19.76
CA GLU A 223 -3.22 8.20 -19.57
C GLU A 223 -3.03 8.58 -18.10
N GLU A 224 -4.10 8.61 -17.32
CA GLU A 224 -4.12 8.95 -15.89
C GLU A 224 -4.95 7.92 -15.14
N LEU A 225 -4.31 7.23 -14.20
CA LEU A 225 -4.93 6.20 -13.37
C LEU A 225 -4.76 6.55 -11.90
N GLU A 226 -5.87 6.61 -11.18
CA GLU A 226 -5.90 6.68 -9.73
C GLU A 226 -6.52 5.41 -9.15
N LEU A 227 -5.81 4.80 -8.21
CA LEU A 227 -6.24 3.66 -7.42
C LEU A 227 -6.29 4.06 -5.94
N ASP A 228 -7.46 3.98 -5.33
CA ASP A 228 -7.63 4.36 -3.93
C ASP A 228 -8.46 3.33 -3.16
N CYS A 229 -7.99 2.95 -1.97
CA CYS A 229 -8.62 1.93 -1.13
C CYS A 229 -8.89 0.61 -1.85
N VAL A 230 -7.92 0.12 -2.64
CA VAL A 230 -7.98 -1.17 -3.34
C VAL A 230 -6.78 -2.03 -2.98
N GLN A 231 -6.94 -3.36 -2.95
CA GLN A 231 -5.79 -4.24 -2.83
C GLN A 231 -5.16 -4.47 -4.20
N THR A 232 -3.93 -4.00 -4.39
CA THR A 232 -3.22 -4.09 -5.68
C THR A 232 -2.99 -5.52 -6.14
N ASN A 233 -2.85 -6.49 -5.23
CA ASN A 233 -2.73 -7.91 -5.57
C ASN A 233 -4.03 -8.54 -6.13
N GLN A 234 -5.18 -7.86 -6.02
CA GLN A 234 -6.45 -8.29 -6.60
C GLN A 234 -6.66 -7.78 -8.04
N ILE A 235 -5.75 -6.94 -8.54
CA ILE A 235 -5.85 -6.31 -9.85
C ILE A 235 -5.08 -7.15 -10.87
N THR A 236 -5.77 -7.61 -11.93
CA THR A 236 -5.14 -8.30 -13.06
C THR A 236 -5.02 -7.38 -14.27
N GLY A 237 -4.10 -7.69 -15.19
CA GLY A 237 -4.00 -6.97 -16.47
C GLY A 237 -3.29 -5.61 -16.41
N ILE A 238 -2.67 -5.27 -15.28
CA ILE A 238 -1.97 -3.98 -15.07
C ILE A 238 -0.84 -3.74 -16.08
N ASP A 239 -0.21 -4.79 -16.61
CA ASP A 239 0.86 -4.67 -17.61
C ASP A 239 0.43 -3.98 -18.90
N ASN A 240 -0.86 -4.04 -19.25
CA ASN A 240 -1.39 -3.33 -20.40
C ASN A 240 -1.34 -1.81 -20.23
N LEU A 241 -1.42 -1.33 -18.99
CA LEU A 241 -1.42 0.10 -18.65
C LEU A 241 -0.03 0.72 -18.65
N LYS A 242 1.02 -0.10 -18.45
CA LYS A 242 2.42 0.36 -18.43
C LYS A 242 2.85 1.09 -19.71
N LYS A 243 2.17 0.83 -20.83
CA LYS A 243 2.44 1.42 -22.14
C LYS A 243 1.71 2.73 -22.42
N THR A 244 0.73 3.12 -21.61
CA THR A 244 -0.15 4.27 -21.88
C THR A 244 -0.16 5.28 -20.74
N VAL A 245 -0.08 4.81 -19.49
CA VAL A 245 -0.19 5.65 -18.30
C VAL A 245 1.01 6.59 -18.15
N ARG A 246 0.71 7.87 -17.92
CA ARG A 246 1.67 8.96 -17.68
C ARG A 246 1.60 9.50 -16.26
N HIS A 247 0.40 9.46 -15.67
CA HIS A 247 0.12 9.88 -14.31
C HIS A 247 -0.47 8.70 -13.56
N LEU A 248 0.23 8.23 -12.53
CA LEU A 248 -0.19 7.10 -11.71
C LEU A 248 -0.29 7.56 -10.27
N SER A 249 -1.49 7.48 -9.71
CA SER A 249 -1.77 7.82 -8.32
C SER A 249 -2.28 6.59 -7.60
N ILE A 250 -1.68 6.26 -6.46
CA ILE A 250 -2.05 5.09 -5.66
C ILE A 250 -2.09 5.49 -4.19
N HIS A 251 -3.24 5.34 -3.57
CA HIS A 251 -3.50 5.78 -2.20
C HIS A 251 -4.13 4.66 -1.39
N ARG A 252 -3.75 4.51 -0.11
CA ARG A 252 -4.32 3.52 0.83
C ARG A 252 -4.46 2.11 0.23
N SER A 253 -3.52 1.74 -0.64
CA SER A 253 -3.62 0.54 -1.49
C SER A 253 -2.32 -0.27 -1.50
N LEU A 254 -1.18 0.35 -1.17
CA LEU A 254 0.14 -0.28 -1.22
C LEU A 254 0.70 -0.55 0.17
N THR A 255 1.32 -1.73 0.32
CA THR A 255 2.27 -2.02 1.42
C THR A 255 3.71 -2.03 0.91
N SER A 256 3.92 -2.34 -0.36
CA SER A 256 5.21 -2.23 -1.07
C SER A 256 4.99 -1.75 -2.50
N ILE A 257 5.97 -1.03 -3.06
CA ILE A 257 5.94 -0.53 -4.43
C ILE A 257 6.00 -1.68 -5.44
N ARG A 258 6.60 -2.81 -5.05
CA ARG A 258 6.69 -4.03 -5.86
C ARG A 258 5.35 -4.53 -6.36
N GLU A 259 4.29 -4.41 -5.55
CA GLU A 259 2.97 -4.94 -5.85
C GLU A 259 2.41 -4.42 -7.18
N ILE A 260 2.59 -3.13 -7.45
CA ILE A 260 2.14 -2.52 -8.70
C ILE A 260 3.23 -2.50 -9.79
N ALA A 261 4.49 -2.43 -9.37
CA ALA A 261 5.61 -2.34 -10.29
C ALA A 261 5.85 -3.66 -11.04
N LEU A 262 5.79 -4.79 -10.34
CA LEU A 262 6.16 -6.10 -10.86
C LEU A 262 5.01 -6.93 -11.41
N SER A 263 3.75 -6.49 -11.25
CA SER A 263 2.48 -7.03 -11.79
C SER A 263 2.21 -8.52 -11.54
N SER A 264 3.08 -9.41 -12.01
CA SER A 264 3.01 -10.87 -11.91
C SER A 264 4.32 -11.53 -11.49
N LEU A 265 5.41 -10.76 -11.43
CA LEU A 265 6.70 -11.23 -10.93
C LEU A 265 6.79 -11.00 -9.41
N THR A 266 7.35 -11.98 -8.71
CA THR A 266 7.63 -11.87 -7.27
C THR A 266 8.86 -11.03 -6.99
N GLU A 267 9.82 -11.03 -7.92
CA GLU A 267 11.09 -10.33 -7.80
C GLU A 267 11.53 -9.72 -9.13
N ILE A 268 12.45 -8.76 -9.07
CA ILE A 268 13.12 -8.24 -10.26
C ILE A 268 14.07 -9.35 -10.74
N PRO A 269 13.86 -9.94 -11.93
CA PRO A 269 14.78 -10.95 -12.46
C PRO A 269 16.21 -10.40 -12.60
N PRO A 270 17.21 -11.29 -12.52
CA PRO A 270 18.61 -10.92 -12.68
C PRO A 270 18.86 -10.25 -14.04
N SER A 271 19.95 -9.48 -14.18
CA SER A 271 20.23 -8.65 -15.35
C SER A 271 20.22 -9.39 -16.70
N SER A 272 20.48 -10.71 -16.69
CA SER A 272 20.36 -11.58 -17.87
C SER A 272 18.94 -11.65 -18.45
N ASN A 273 17.93 -11.35 -17.62
CA ASN A 273 16.50 -11.54 -17.88
C ASN A 273 15.71 -10.24 -17.74
N GLU A 274 16.38 -9.07 -17.75
CA GLU A 274 15.76 -7.77 -17.54
C GLU A 274 14.70 -7.42 -18.60
N TRP A 275 14.81 -7.98 -19.81
CA TRP A 275 13.82 -7.83 -20.89
C TRP A 275 12.42 -8.37 -20.53
N LEU A 276 12.32 -9.27 -19.55
CA LEU A 276 11.04 -9.81 -19.07
C LEU A 276 10.25 -8.78 -18.26
N ILE A 277 10.90 -7.72 -17.76
CA ILE A 277 10.23 -6.72 -16.93
C ILE A 277 9.66 -5.61 -17.81
N SER A 278 8.33 -5.56 -17.88
CA SER A 278 7.63 -4.40 -18.42
C SER A 278 7.80 -3.22 -17.45
N THR A 279 8.39 -2.12 -17.94
CA THR A 279 8.67 -0.89 -17.19
C THR A 279 7.60 0.17 -17.44
N TRP A 280 7.39 1.06 -16.46
CA TRP A 280 6.48 2.19 -16.55
C TRP A 280 7.14 3.36 -17.30
N LYS A 281 7.49 3.13 -18.57
CA LYS A 281 8.33 4.04 -19.39
C LYS A 281 7.72 5.40 -19.65
N LEU A 282 6.41 5.55 -19.52
CA LEU A 282 5.70 6.81 -19.77
C LEU A 282 5.31 7.55 -18.50
N VAL A 283 5.45 6.93 -17.32
CA VAL A 283 5.07 7.56 -16.05
C VAL A 283 6.05 8.69 -15.75
N THR A 284 5.51 9.90 -15.73
CA THR A 284 6.23 11.14 -15.40
C THR A 284 5.78 11.68 -14.04
N HIS A 285 4.54 11.40 -13.64
CA HIS A 285 3.98 11.78 -12.35
C HIS A 285 3.57 10.51 -11.62
N LEU A 286 4.25 10.25 -10.50
CA LEU A 286 4.01 9.09 -9.65
C LEU A 286 3.63 9.59 -8.26
N ASP A 287 2.37 9.37 -7.89
CA ASP A 287 1.86 9.72 -6.57
C ASP A 287 1.59 8.44 -5.78
N LEU A 288 2.41 8.21 -4.76
CA LEU A 288 2.33 7.10 -3.81
C LEU A 288 1.99 7.61 -2.39
N SER A 289 1.35 8.78 -2.32
CA SER A 289 0.98 9.40 -1.05
C SER A 289 -0.13 8.65 -0.33
N LYS A 290 -0.23 8.85 0.99
CA LYS A 290 -1.27 8.26 1.86
C LYS A 290 -1.28 6.72 1.81
N ASN A 291 -0.12 6.11 1.68
CA ASN A 291 0.07 4.67 1.93
C ASN A 291 0.73 4.47 3.29
N SER A 292 1.06 3.21 3.60
CA SER A 292 1.75 2.84 4.84
C SER A 292 3.20 2.42 4.56
N LEU A 293 3.86 3.10 3.62
CA LEU A 293 5.23 2.74 3.23
C LEU A 293 6.21 3.10 4.35
N HIS A 294 6.96 2.12 4.82
CA HIS A 294 8.04 2.30 5.80
C HIS A 294 9.42 2.46 5.14
N LEU A 295 9.58 1.89 3.94
CA LEU A 295 10.81 1.92 3.16
C LEU A 295 10.46 1.98 1.66
N LEU A 296 11.42 2.46 0.88
CA LEU A 296 11.38 2.37 -0.57
C LEU A 296 12.14 1.12 -1.00
N ASP A 297 11.64 0.43 -2.02
CA ASP A 297 12.28 -0.80 -2.53
C ASP A 297 12.80 -0.62 -3.97
N GLU A 298 13.64 -1.55 -4.40
CA GLU A 298 14.33 -1.48 -5.70
C GLU A 298 13.39 -1.38 -6.92
N SER A 299 12.12 -1.75 -6.78
CA SER A 299 11.15 -1.67 -7.89
C SER A 299 10.87 -0.26 -8.37
N LEU A 300 11.24 0.77 -7.61
CA LEU A 300 11.23 2.16 -8.07
C LEU A 300 12.02 2.38 -9.36
N LYS A 301 13.05 1.57 -9.62
CA LYS A 301 13.83 1.66 -10.86
C LYS A 301 12.97 1.43 -12.12
N LEU A 302 11.80 0.79 -11.98
CA LEU A 302 10.87 0.53 -13.07
C LEU A 302 10.07 1.77 -13.49
N PHE A 303 10.14 2.86 -12.71
CA PHE A 303 9.54 4.16 -12.97
C PHE A 303 10.59 5.21 -13.39
N CYS A 304 11.59 4.80 -14.16
CA CYS A 304 12.79 5.59 -14.46
C CYS A 304 12.57 6.94 -15.17
N LYS A 305 11.36 7.23 -15.69
CA LYS A 305 10.99 8.50 -16.34
C LYS A 305 10.22 9.45 -15.43
N THR A 306 10.08 9.12 -14.15
CA THR A 306 9.38 9.96 -13.17
C THR A 306 10.08 11.30 -12.99
N GLU A 307 9.35 12.39 -13.18
CA GLU A 307 9.76 13.78 -12.97
C GLU A 307 9.20 14.33 -11.66
N THR A 308 8.01 13.89 -11.26
CA THR A 308 7.34 14.27 -10.02
C THR A 308 7.01 13.01 -9.22
N LEU A 309 7.52 12.93 -7.99
CA LEU A 309 7.23 11.85 -7.05
C LEU A 309 6.60 12.41 -5.77
N ASP A 310 5.39 11.96 -5.45
CA ASP A 310 4.75 12.24 -4.17
C ASP A 310 4.78 10.99 -3.28
N LEU A 311 5.44 11.10 -2.13
CA LEU A 311 5.54 10.09 -1.07
C LEU A 311 5.01 10.63 0.25
N SER A 312 4.20 11.70 0.22
CA SER A 312 3.67 12.33 1.43
C SER A 312 2.69 11.43 2.18
N TYR A 313 2.51 11.68 3.48
CA TYR A 313 1.60 10.89 4.33
C TYR A 313 1.91 9.38 4.32
N ASN A 314 3.19 9.02 4.35
CA ASN A 314 3.66 7.65 4.56
C ASN A 314 4.32 7.54 5.96
N LEU A 315 5.06 6.45 6.20
CA LEU A 315 5.69 6.15 7.49
C LEU A 315 7.22 6.03 7.34
N LEU A 316 7.82 6.80 6.43
CA LEU A 316 9.27 6.78 6.17
C LEU A 316 10.03 7.43 7.34
N GLU A 317 11.03 6.74 7.89
CA GLU A 317 11.75 7.17 9.12
C GLU A 317 13.20 7.62 8.89
N THR A 318 13.98 6.92 8.07
CA THR A 318 15.42 7.20 7.90
C THR A 318 15.86 7.14 6.44
N THR A 319 16.17 5.95 5.93
CA THR A 319 16.82 5.80 4.63
C THR A 319 15.81 5.85 3.51
N ILE A 320 16.06 6.74 2.55
CA ILE A 320 15.30 6.85 1.32
C ILE A 320 16.16 6.26 0.19
N ASP A 321 16.26 4.94 0.21
CA ASP A 321 16.99 4.16 -0.78
C ASP A 321 16.28 4.18 -2.14
N HIS A 322 17.03 3.83 -3.20
CA HIS A 322 16.53 3.61 -4.57
C HIS A 322 16.06 4.83 -5.36
N LEU A 323 16.06 6.04 -4.78
CA LEU A 323 15.81 7.28 -5.53
C LEU A 323 16.89 7.57 -6.59
N GLN A 324 18.10 6.98 -6.46
CA GLN A 324 19.20 7.19 -7.40
C GLN A 324 18.88 6.70 -8.82
N HIS A 325 17.85 5.86 -8.97
CA HIS A 325 17.39 5.35 -10.27
C HIS A 325 16.47 6.32 -11.01
N LEU A 326 15.93 7.33 -10.33
CA LEU A 326 14.99 8.31 -10.89
C LEU A 326 15.73 9.53 -11.44
N HIS A 327 16.48 9.33 -12.53
CA HIS A 327 17.37 10.35 -13.09
C HIS A 327 16.67 11.63 -13.60
N PHE A 328 15.38 11.55 -13.89
CA PHE A 328 14.57 12.67 -14.38
C PHE A 328 13.81 13.39 -13.26
N LEU A 329 13.95 12.95 -12.01
CA LEU A 329 13.21 13.49 -10.87
C LEU A 329 13.57 14.96 -10.62
N GLN A 330 12.55 15.82 -10.68
CA GLN A 330 12.66 17.28 -10.48
C GLN A 330 11.87 17.75 -9.26
N SER A 331 10.78 17.07 -8.90
CA SER A 331 9.93 17.41 -7.77
C SER A 331 9.71 16.21 -6.87
N LEU A 332 10.01 16.35 -5.59
CA LEU A 332 9.85 15.30 -4.58
C LEU A 332 9.10 15.84 -3.36
N ASN A 333 7.96 15.23 -3.05
CA ASN A 333 7.20 15.50 -1.85
C ASN A 333 7.35 14.35 -0.85
N LEU A 334 7.96 14.64 0.30
CA LEU A 334 8.17 13.73 1.42
C LEU A 334 7.50 14.24 2.70
N SER A 335 6.56 15.17 2.56
CA SER A 335 5.89 15.78 3.71
C SER A 335 5.05 14.78 4.51
N ASN A 336 4.80 15.06 5.78
CA ASN A 336 3.99 14.20 6.66
C ASN A 336 4.51 12.74 6.73
N ASN A 337 5.84 12.59 6.83
CA ASN A 337 6.51 11.34 7.16
C ASN A 337 7.11 11.43 8.57
N ARG A 338 8.10 10.59 8.89
CA ARG A 338 8.79 10.55 10.18
C ARG A 338 10.31 10.72 10.00
N LEU A 339 10.73 11.40 8.94
CA LEU A 339 12.13 11.57 8.59
C LEU A 339 12.85 12.40 9.67
N HIS A 340 13.92 11.88 10.24
CA HIS A 340 14.76 12.60 11.20
C HIS A 340 16.21 12.79 10.71
N ASP A 341 16.63 12.06 9.67
CA ASP A 341 17.94 12.19 9.02
C ASP A 341 17.79 12.25 7.50
N VAL A 342 18.57 13.14 6.86
CA VAL A 342 18.66 13.34 5.41
C VAL A 342 20.11 13.38 4.91
N SER A 343 21.06 12.94 5.73
CA SER A 343 22.51 12.98 5.49
C SER A 343 22.95 12.42 4.12
N ASP A 344 22.29 11.36 3.67
CA ASP A 344 22.59 10.68 2.41
C ASP A 344 21.89 11.26 1.17
N PHE A 345 21.02 12.28 1.29
CA PHE A 345 20.23 12.77 0.16
C PHE A 345 21.12 13.21 -1.01
N ASN A 346 22.23 13.89 -0.72
CA ASN A 346 23.22 14.28 -1.71
C ASN A 346 23.76 13.13 -2.59
N ALA A 347 23.73 11.88 -2.10
CA ALA A 347 24.20 10.70 -2.83
C ALA A 347 23.08 9.96 -3.58
N ARG A 348 21.82 10.15 -3.16
CA ARG A 348 20.66 9.35 -3.61
C ARG A 348 19.71 10.14 -4.48
N VAL A 349 19.65 11.44 -4.29
CA VAL A 349 18.68 12.32 -4.92
C VAL A 349 19.37 13.09 -6.06
N GLY A 350 18.82 12.98 -7.27
CA GLY A 350 19.37 13.61 -8.47
C GLY A 350 19.18 15.14 -8.53
N ASN A 351 19.01 15.68 -9.74
CA ASN A 351 18.84 17.13 -9.99
C ASN A 351 17.45 17.65 -9.62
N ILE A 352 17.06 17.53 -8.36
CA ILE A 352 15.78 18.03 -7.84
C ILE A 352 15.78 19.56 -7.82
N ARG A 353 14.63 20.12 -8.21
CA ARG A 353 14.31 21.56 -8.18
C ARG A 353 13.34 21.93 -7.06
N SER A 354 12.44 21.03 -6.69
CA SER A 354 11.45 21.23 -5.64
C SER A 354 11.47 20.07 -4.64
N LEU A 355 11.64 20.39 -3.36
CA LEU A 355 11.67 19.40 -2.28
C LEU A 355 10.76 19.86 -1.13
N ASP A 356 9.75 19.05 -0.82
CA ASP A 356 8.92 19.25 0.37
C ASP A 356 9.26 18.21 1.45
N LEU A 357 9.80 18.67 2.57
CA LEU A 357 10.14 17.90 3.77
C LEU A 357 9.33 18.38 4.98
N SER A 358 8.22 19.09 4.76
CA SER A 358 7.41 19.62 5.87
C SER A 358 6.74 18.53 6.70
N PHE A 359 6.43 18.84 7.96
CA PHE A 359 5.82 17.86 8.89
C PHE A 359 6.61 16.56 9.00
N ASN A 360 7.93 16.68 9.19
CA ASN A 360 8.84 15.58 9.54
C ASN A 360 9.49 15.86 10.90
N GLU A 361 10.55 15.14 11.24
CA GLU A 361 11.24 15.22 12.52
C GLU A 361 12.70 15.67 12.41
N LEU A 362 13.03 16.41 11.34
CA LEU A 362 14.41 16.81 11.04
C LEU A 362 14.98 17.78 12.08
N ILE A 363 16.19 17.50 12.54
CA ILE A 363 16.97 18.34 13.46
C ILE A 363 18.11 19.10 12.78
N THR A 364 18.52 18.65 11.59
CA THR A 364 19.55 19.27 10.75
C THR A 364 19.19 19.15 9.27
N THR A 365 19.83 19.96 8.43
CA THR A 365 19.75 19.90 6.96
C THR A 365 21.02 19.35 6.31
N ASP A 366 21.90 18.78 7.13
CA ASP A 366 23.08 18.07 6.69
C ASP A 366 22.66 16.96 5.71
N GLY A 367 23.23 16.98 4.51
CA GLY A 367 22.83 16.09 3.41
C GLY A 367 21.98 16.73 2.32
N LEU A 368 21.55 17.99 2.49
CA LEU A 368 20.89 18.78 1.43
C LEU A 368 21.85 19.74 0.70
N SER A 369 23.06 19.94 1.23
CA SER A 369 24.02 20.98 0.82
C SER A 369 24.58 20.86 -0.59
N ARG A 370 24.41 19.72 -1.27
CA ARG A 370 24.89 19.47 -2.63
C ARG A 370 23.76 19.32 -3.64
N LEU A 371 22.52 19.63 -3.26
CA LEU A 371 21.38 19.67 -4.16
C LEU A 371 21.41 20.99 -4.97
N TYR A 372 22.42 21.16 -5.82
CA TYR A 372 22.74 22.45 -6.45
C TYR A 372 21.64 23.00 -7.35
N SER A 373 20.74 22.14 -7.85
CA SER A 373 19.60 22.50 -8.69
C SER A 373 18.35 22.88 -7.90
N LEU A 374 18.37 22.80 -6.56
CA LEU A 374 17.21 23.02 -5.70
C LEU A 374 16.82 24.49 -5.69
N ILE A 375 15.57 24.78 -6.07
CA ILE A 375 14.98 26.13 -6.15
C ILE A 375 14.01 26.36 -5.00
N THR A 376 13.20 25.34 -4.68
CA THR A 376 12.16 25.43 -3.64
C THR A 376 12.36 24.35 -2.58
N LEU A 377 12.43 24.76 -1.32
CA LEU A 377 12.59 23.88 -0.16
C LEU A 377 11.59 24.23 0.94
N ASN A 378 10.71 23.29 1.25
CA ASN A 378 9.79 23.41 2.38
C ASN A 378 10.27 22.53 3.54
N LEU A 379 10.68 23.16 4.65
CA LEU A 379 11.12 22.52 5.89
C LEU A 379 10.18 22.85 7.06
N SER A 380 8.99 23.35 6.78
CA SER A 380 8.06 23.77 7.84
C SER A 380 7.64 22.63 8.75
N SER A 381 7.36 22.93 10.02
CA SER A 381 6.92 21.95 11.02
C SER A 381 7.90 20.78 11.20
N ASN A 382 9.21 21.08 11.33
CA ASN A 382 10.26 20.13 11.72
C ASN A 382 10.80 20.46 13.13
N LYS A 383 11.92 19.84 13.53
CA LYS A 383 12.57 20.02 14.84
C LYS A 383 13.87 20.83 14.75
N LEU A 384 14.02 21.66 13.73
CA LEU A 384 15.20 22.51 13.52
C LEU A 384 15.27 23.60 14.61
N ASP A 385 16.31 23.58 15.44
CA ASP A 385 16.35 24.35 16.69
C ASP A 385 17.24 25.60 16.67
N SER A 386 18.16 25.68 15.71
CA SER A 386 19.23 26.67 15.68
C SER A 386 19.59 27.08 14.27
N ILE A 387 20.21 28.25 14.10
CA ILE A 387 20.70 28.70 12.77
C ILE A 387 21.75 27.76 12.20
N LYS A 388 22.52 27.07 13.06
CA LYS A 388 23.50 26.06 12.65
C LYS A 388 22.86 24.90 11.89
N SER A 389 21.66 24.48 12.29
CA SER A 389 20.93 23.37 11.63
C SER A 389 20.62 23.61 10.16
N ILE A 390 20.66 24.87 9.70
CA ILE A 390 20.39 25.28 8.31
C ILE A 390 21.61 25.91 7.63
N GLU A 391 22.77 25.99 8.29
CA GLU A 391 23.92 26.76 7.83
C GLU A 391 24.40 26.31 6.44
N LEU A 392 24.34 25.00 6.18
CA LEU A 392 24.75 24.44 4.91
C LEU A 392 23.83 24.80 3.73
N LEU A 393 22.59 25.23 3.97
CA LEU A 393 21.69 25.67 2.90
C LEU A 393 22.21 26.93 2.20
N GLY A 394 23.03 27.74 2.88
CA GLY A 394 23.64 28.94 2.30
C GLY A 394 24.53 28.65 1.09
N SER A 395 25.02 27.41 0.95
CA SER A 395 25.86 26.97 -0.16
C SER A 395 25.09 26.63 -1.44
N LEU A 396 23.75 26.53 -1.40
CA LEU A 396 22.92 26.08 -2.52
C LEU A 396 22.65 27.19 -3.53
N PRO A 397 23.29 27.21 -4.72
CA PRO A 397 23.36 28.37 -5.60
C PRO A 397 22.03 28.78 -6.25
N CYS A 398 21.08 27.85 -6.36
CA CYS A 398 19.79 28.07 -7.02
C CYS A 398 18.62 28.20 -6.03
N LEU A 399 18.85 28.07 -4.72
CA LEU A 399 17.75 28.10 -3.75
C LEU A 399 17.15 29.51 -3.69
N GLU A 400 15.87 29.63 -4.01
CA GLU A 400 15.12 30.89 -4.06
C GLU A 400 13.98 30.90 -3.04
N ASN A 401 13.30 29.76 -2.80
CA ASN A 401 12.15 29.70 -1.90
C ASN A 401 12.43 28.77 -0.72
N LEU A 402 12.46 29.32 0.49
CA LEU A 402 12.68 28.58 1.73
C LEU A 402 11.55 28.82 2.73
N CYS A 403 10.93 27.74 3.21
CA CYS A 403 9.92 27.80 4.28
C CYS A 403 10.44 27.08 5.54
N LEU A 404 10.53 27.80 6.66
CA LEU A 404 10.99 27.30 7.96
C LEU A 404 9.92 27.46 9.06
N LYS A 405 8.71 27.94 8.72
CA LYS A 405 7.58 28.10 9.65
C LYS A 405 7.42 26.90 10.59
N ASN A 406 7.01 27.16 11.82
CA ASN A 406 6.75 26.15 12.86
C ASN A 406 7.96 25.28 13.26
N ASN A 407 9.19 25.73 13.01
CA ASN A 407 10.39 25.14 13.63
C ASN A 407 10.78 25.89 14.91
N PRO A 408 11.39 25.23 15.92
CA PRO A 408 11.87 25.93 17.12
C PRO A 408 12.80 27.12 16.84
N LEU A 409 13.63 27.05 15.79
CA LEU A 409 14.53 28.16 15.38
C LEU A 409 13.80 29.46 15.02
N THR A 410 12.52 29.40 14.64
CA THR A 410 11.71 30.60 14.30
C THR A 410 11.43 31.48 15.52
N ARG A 411 11.65 30.96 16.74
CA ARG A 411 11.52 31.70 18.00
C ARG A 411 12.78 32.49 18.38
N ILE A 412 13.87 32.34 17.61
CA ILE A 412 15.11 33.07 17.84
C ILE A 412 14.89 34.55 17.52
N VAL A 413 15.42 35.44 18.37
CA VAL A 413 15.38 36.88 18.14
C VAL A 413 16.12 37.23 16.84
N ASP A 414 15.48 38.06 16.02
CA ASP A 414 15.94 38.42 14.68
C ASP A 414 16.13 37.18 13.77
N TYR A 415 15.32 36.13 13.97
CA TYR A 415 15.37 34.87 13.23
C TYR A 415 15.57 35.09 11.72
N ARG A 416 14.71 35.88 11.07
CA ARG A 416 14.77 36.14 9.63
C ARG A 416 16.11 36.72 9.20
N ILE A 417 16.57 37.77 9.89
CA ILE A 417 17.86 38.42 9.63
C ILE A 417 19.02 37.41 9.76
N ARG A 418 18.98 36.56 10.79
CA ARG A 418 20.00 35.52 11.00
C ARG A 418 19.98 34.46 9.91
N VAL A 419 18.82 34.09 9.40
CA VAL A 419 18.70 33.17 8.25
C VAL A 419 19.21 33.84 6.98
N PHE A 420 18.83 35.08 6.68
CA PHE A 420 19.36 35.81 5.53
C PHE A 420 20.89 35.94 5.58
N ALA A 421 21.47 36.09 6.78
CA ALA A 421 22.93 36.13 6.93
C ALA A 421 23.64 34.82 6.52
N VAL A 422 22.95 33.68 6.54
CA VAL A 422 23.45 32.38 6.02
C VAL A 422 23.63 32.42 4.51
N PHE A 423 22.78 33.15 3.78
CA PHE A 423 22.82 33.26 2.31
C PHE A 423 23.78 34.34 1.80
N HIS A 424 24.44 35.08 2.69
CA HIS A 424 25.47 36.06 2.34
C HIS A 424 25.01 37.07 1.26
N ASN A 425 25.71 37.14 0.13
CA ASN A 425 25.38 38.03 -0.99
C ASN A 425 24.09 37.65 -1.73
N ARG A 426 23.60 36.43 -1.55
CA ARG A 426 22.37 35.91 -2.16
C ARG A 426 21.13 36.14 -1.30
N ALA A 427 21.25 36.74 -0.12
CA ALA A 427 20.11 37.00 0.77
C ALA A 427 18.93 37.69 0.05
N LYS A 428 19.23 38.63 -0.85
CA LYS A 428 18.24 39.39 -1.66
C LYS A 428 17.43 38.52 -2.65
N ASP A 429 17.94 37.35 -3.00
CA ASP A 429 17.35 36.45 -4.00
C ASP A 429 16.51 35.34 -3.32
N VAL A 430 16.43 35.33 -1.99
CA VAL A 430 15.76 34.27 -1.20
C VAL A 430 14.46 34.78 -0.59
N TRP A 431 13.35 34.16 -0.97
CA TRP A 431 12.07 34.25 -0.28
C TRP A 431 12.09 33.38 0.97
N LEU A 432 11.90 34.00 2.13
CA LEU A 432 11.81 33.30 3.41
C LEU A 432 10.38 33.35 3.92
N ASP A 433 9.79 32.18 4.18
CA ASP A 433 8.44 32.04 4.74
C ASP A 433 7.33 32.71 3.91
N GLY A 434 7.57 32.84 2.60
CA GLY A 434 6.67 33.49 1.65
C GLY A 434 6.84 35.01 1.56
N GLN A 435 7.94 35.56 2.08
CA GLN A 435 8.24 37.00 2.03
C GLN A 435 9.69 37.25 1.63
N MET A 436 9.88 38.20 0.70
CA MET A 436 11.21 38.75 0.39
C MET A 436 11.79 39.54 1.58
N PRO A 437 13.12 39.66 1.68
CA PRO A 437 13.76 40.51 2.67
C PRO A 437 13.48 42.00 2.38
N ASP A 438 13.28 42.78 3.43
CA ASP A 438 13.35 44.24 3.31
C ASP A 438 14.80 44.75 3.37
N GLN A 439 15.01 46.03 3.01
CA GLN A 439 16.36 46.60 2.99
C GLN A 439 17.02 46.60 4.38
N ARG A 440 16.25 46.76 5.47
CA ARG A 440 16.78 46.75 6.83
C ARG A 440 17.27 45.35 7.22
N GLU A 441 16.52 44.33 6.82
CA GLU A 441 16.91 42.92 7.01
C GLU A 441 18.20 42.62 6.25
N LEU A 442 18.32 43.07 5.00
CA LEU A 442 19.53 42.91 4.18
C LEU A 442 20.76 43.58 4.78
N ASP A 443 20.64 44.84 5.19
CA ASP A 443 21.75 45.61 5.77
C ASP A 443 22.27 44.95 7.05
N ARG A 444 21.36 44.52 7.94
CA ARG A 444 21.71 43.84 9.18
C ARG A 444 22.28 42.44 8.91
N ALA A 445 21.72 41.69 7.97
CA ALA A 445 22.23 40.38 7.58
C ALA A 445 23.67 40.49 7.06
N ALA A 446 23.97 41.49 6.22
CA ALA A 446 25.31 41.74 5.69
C ALA A 446 26.33 42.03 6.80
N VAL A 447 25.96 42.81 7.82
CA VAL A 447 26.80 43.05 9.00
C VAL A 447 27.07 41.74 9.75
N ILE A 448 26.02 40.93 10.00
CA ILE A 448 26.17 39.62 10.67
C ILE A 448 27.11 38.71 9.86
N SER A 449 26.92 38.60 8.55
CA SER A 449 27.78 37.78 7.69
C SER A 449 29.24 38.29 7.68
N ALA A 450 29.46 39.60 7.70
CA ALA A 450 30.81 40.18 7.79
C ALA A 450 31.48 39.87 9.12
N MET A 451 30.76 40.02 10.25
CA MET A 451 31.27 39.69 11.57
C MET A 451 31.59 38.19 11.72
N SER A 452 30.73 37.31 11.20
CA SER A 452 30.99 35.86 11.20
C SER A 452 32.25 35.50 10.41
N ARG A 453 32.46 36.10 9.23
CA ARG A 453 33.68 35.90 8.43
C ARG A 453 34.94 36.42 9.12
N ALA A 454 34.87 37.58 9.77
CA ALA A 454 35.99 38.10 10.55
C ALA A 454 36.40 37.14 11.68
N LYS A 455 35.41 36.62 12.43
CA LYS A 455 35.64 35.61 13.48
C LYS A 455 36.23 34.30 12.94
N GLN A 456 35.74 33.81 11.81
CA GLN A 456 36.29 32.60 11.17
C GLN A 456 37.73 32.81 10.71
N ASN A 457 38.07 33.98 10.16
CA ASN A 457 39.43 34.32 9.75
C ASN A 457 40.37 34.43 10.96
N GLU A 458 39.93 35.05 12.06
CA GLU A 458 40.68 35.10 13.32
C GLU A 458 40.93 33.70 13.88
N ALA A 459 39.90 32.84 13.87
CA ALA A 459 40.03 31.45 14.32
C ALA A 459 41.00 30.65 13.43
N ALA A 460 40.91 30.79 12.10
CA ALA A 460 41.81 30.12 11.16
C ALA A 460 43.26 30.59 11.33
N GLN A 461 43.49 31.90 11.56
CA GLN A 461 44.80 32.45 11.87
C GLN A 461 45.34 31.91 13.20
N ALA A 462 44.50 31.83 14.24
CA ALA A 462 44.88 31.25 15.52
C ALA A 462 45.26 29.76 15.37
N THR A 463 44.49 28.97 14.60
CA THR A 463 44.82 27.57 14.31
C THR A 463 46.12 27.42 13.52
N MET A 464 46.36 28.27 12.52
CA MET A 464 47.62 28.29 11.77
C MET A 464 48.82 28.64 12.66
N LEU A 465 48.67 29.60 13.58
CA LEU A 465 49.71 29.97 14.53
C LEU A 465 50.03 28.81 15.48
N VAL A 466 49.01 28.10 15.98
CA VAL A 466 49.20 26.90 16.81
C VAL A 466 49.91 25.78 16.03
N GLN A 467 49.54 25.51 14.77
CA GLN A 467 50.23 24.52 13.93
C GLN A 467 51.69 24.92 13.62
N LYS A 468 51.96 26.22 13.44
CA LYS A 468 53.31 26.74 13.18
C LYS A 468 54.23 26.68 14.42
N VAL A 469 53.66 26.75 15.62
CA VAL A 469 54.40 26.56 16.88
C VAL A 469 54.67 25.08 17.18
N LEU A 470 53.83 24.16 16.68
CA LEU A 470 53.97 22.71 16.87
C LEU A 470 54.81 21.99 15.79
N SER A 471 55.26 22.68 14.75
CA SER A 471 56.15 22.10 13.74
C SER A 471 57.62 22.04 14.23
N PRO A 472 58.36 20.92 14.09
CA PRO A 472 59.74 20.82 14.56
C PRO A 472 60.66 21.68 13.67
N THR A 473 61.35 22.65 14.27
CA THR A 473 62.37 23.47 13.61
C THR A 473 63.53 22.61 13.11
N LYS A 474 63.84 22.69 11.80
CA LYS A 474 65.06 22.11 11.20
C LYS A 474 66.33 22.74 11.83
N PRO A 475 67.42 21.98 12.05
CA PRO A 475 68.62 22.51 12.69
C PRO A 475 69.43 23.38 11.72
N VAL A 476 69.91 24.50 12.24
CA VAL A 476 70.94 25.34 11.62
C VAL A 476 72.29 24.64 11.78
N LEU A 477 73.01 24.45 10.66
CA LEU A 477 74.38 23.96 10.64
C LEU A 477 75.33 25.03 11.20
N LEU A 478 75.87 24.80 12.39
CA LEU A 478 77.11 25.42 12.84
C LEU A 478 78.18 24.33 12.99
N SER A 479 79.29 24.57 12.32
CA SER A 479 80.45 23.68 12.18
C SER A 479 81.08 23.33 13.53
N SER A 480 81.45 22.05 13.63
CA SER A 480 82.06 21.37 14.76
C SER A 480 83.49 21.80 15.04
N SER A 481 83.78 22.15 16.30
CA SER A 481 85.08 21.85 16.92
C SER A 481 85.07 22.13 18.43
N LEU A 482 85.48 21.09 19.20
CA LEU A 482 86.19 21.12 20.49
C LEU A 482 85.42 20.85 21.81
N LEU A 483 85.83 19.71 22.40
CA LEU A 483 86.12 19.42 23.82
C LEU A 483 84.91 19.16 24.76
N ARG A 484 84.67 17.94 25.26
CA ARG A 484 85.45 17.01 26.13
C ARG A 484 85.31 17.34 27.64
N GLN A 485 84.70 16.37 28.35
CA GLN A 485 84.86 15.99 29.77
C GLN A 485 84.33 16.90 30.90
N LYS A 486 83.38 16.38 31.72
CA LYS A 486 83.65 15.74 33.04
C LYS A 486 82.35 15.29 33.75
N SER A 487 82.50 14.22 34.52
CA SER A 487 81.53 13.48 35.33
C SER A 487 81.12 14.17 36.64
N ASN A 488 79.89 13.92 37.14
CA ASN A 488 79.65 13.11 38.36
C ASN A 488 78.17 13.09 38.81
N ASN A 489 77.64 11.87 38.89
CA ASN A 489 76.74 11.24 39.88
C ASN A 489 75.75 12.07 40.72
N ASN A 490 74.47 11.70 40.65
CA ASN A 490 73.80 10.94 41.73
C ASN A 490 72.45 10.31 41.30
N PHE A 491 72.36 8.98 41.46
CA PHE A 491 71.24 8.09 41.86
C PHE A 491 69.80 8.66 41.93
N LYS A 492 68.71 8.02 41.45
CA LYS A 492 68.32 6.58 41.58
C LYS A 492 67.19 6.19 40.59
N ASN A 493 67.22 4.90 40.21
CA ASN A 493 66.35 4.07 39.37
C ASN A 493 64.81 4.18 39.58
N ILE A 494 64.02 3.94 38.51
CA ILE A 494 63.30 2.67 38.21
C ILE A 494 63.31 2.45 36.69
N ASN A 495 63.58 1.20 36.29
CA ASN A 495 63.88 0.75 34.93
C ASN A 495 62.64 0.44 34.09
N VAL A 496 62.81 0.74 32.80
CA VAL A 496 62.06 0.29 31.63
C VAL A 496 62.53 -1.12 31.24
N ALA A 497 61.62 -1.96 30.74
CA ALA A 497 61.96 -3.04 29.84
C ALA A 497 61.49 -2.66 28.42
N SER A 498 62.44 -2.56 27.52
CA SER A 498 62.27 -2.31 26.09
C SER A 498 62.40 -3.61 25.31
N SER A 499 61.58 -3.80 24.28
CA SER A 499 62.03 -4.42 23.03
C SER A 499 61.09 -4.06 21.88
N CYS A 500 61.61 -3.27 20.93
CA CYS A 500 61.19 -3.30 19.52
C CYS A 500 61.85 -4.51 18.82
N PRO A 501 61.46 -4.84 17.57
CA PRO A 501 62.15 -4.19 16.45
C PRO A 501 61.23 -3.72 15.32
N SER A 502 61.83 -2.91 14.46
CA SER A 502 61.25 -2.07 13.41
C SER A 502 61.13 -2.76 12.04
N ASN A 503 60.24 -2.19 11.21
CA ASN A 503 60.38 -1.86 9.77
C ASN A 503 59.87 -2.76 8.62
N LEU A 504 59.25 -2.01 7.67
CA LEU A 504 59.10 -2.18 6.19
C LEU A 504 58.00 -3.14 5.70
N SER A 505 57.23 -2.89 4.64
CA SER A 505 56.79 -1.72 3.83
C SER A 505 55.87 -2.31 2.75
N ILE A 506 54.67 -1.77 2.53
CA ILE A 506 53.76 -2.23 1.47
C ILE A 506 53.73 -1.22 0.32
N ILE A 507 53.88 -1.76 -0.89
CA ILE A 507 53.81 -1.17 -2.23
C ILE A 507 52.38 -1.41 -2.75
N GLU A 508 51.77 -0.42 -3.42
CA GLU A 508 50.90 -0.54 -4.62
C GLU A 508 50.29 0.84 -4.92
N LYS A 509 50.74 1.61 -5.94
CA LYS A 509 50.54 1.53 -7.41
C LYS A 509 49.09 1.81 -7.88
N GLN A 510 48.88 3.05 -8.36
CA GLN A 510 47.88 3.43 -9.37
C GLN A 510 48.23 2.88 -10.76
N PRO A 511 47.23 2.72 -11.64
CA PRO A 511 47.18 3.53 -12.90
C PRO A 511 45.71 3.80 -13.35
N ASP A 512 45.33 4.54 -14.39
CA ASP A 512 45.85 5.63 -15.23
C ASP A 512 44.64 6.16 -16.02
N VAL A 513 44.67 7.44 -16.41
CA VAL A 513 43.74 8.08 -17.35
C VAL A 513 44.43 8.20 -18.71
N PRO A 514 43.79 7.89 -19.85
CA PRO A 514 44.39 8.18 -21.15
C PRO A 514 43.97 9.55 -21.68
N SER A 515 44.98 10.29 -22.15
CA SER A 515 44.89 11.61 -22.78
C SER A 515 44.97 11.53 -24.32
N ARG A 516 44.46 12.62 -24.93
CA ARG A 516 44.31 12.96 -26.35
C ARG A 516 45.51 12.66 -27.26
N SER A 517 45.19 12.38 -28.53
CA SER A 517 46.05 12.64 -29.71
C SER A 517 45.40 13.66 -30.65
N ASN A 518 46.24 14.54 -31.21
CA ASN A 518 45.91 15.62 -32.16
C ASN A 518 45.88 15.13 -33.61
N ILE A 519 44.91 15.59 -34.41
CA ILE A 519 45.08 15.79 -35.87
C ILE A 519 44.38 17.10 -36.27
N GLN A 520 45.12 17.96 -36.97
CA GLN A 520 44.74 19.23 -37.59
C GLN A 520 44.11 18.97 -38.97
N HIS A 521 43.06 19.70 -39.38
CA HIS A 521 42.89 20.34 -40.70
C HIS A 521 41.51 21.04 -40.87
N THR A 522 41.57 22.38 -40.94
CA THR A 522 40.80 23.38 -41.75
C THR A 522 39.24 23.38 -41.86
N PRO A 523 38.59 24.57 -41.85
CA PRO A 523 37.13 24.77 -41.95
C PRO A 523 36.65 25.21 -43.35
N PRO A 524 35.32 25.19 -43.60
CA PRO A 524 34.65 26.19 -44.43
C PRO A 524 33.40 26.78 -43.70
N THR A 525 33.28 28.09 -43.49
CA THR A 525 32.71 29.15 -44.35
C THR A 525 31.20 29.04 -44.69
N ASP A 526 30.44 29.95 -44.09
CA ASP A 526 29.27 30.73 -44.53
C ASP A 526 28.39 30.31 -45.73
N SER A 527 27.07 30.33 -45.50
CA SER A 527 26.00 31.03 -46.27
C SER A 527 24.64 30.50 -45.77
N VAL A 528 23.75 31.28 -45.14
CA VAL A 528 22.86 32.34 -45.67
C VAL A 528 21.93 31.88 -46.80
N THR A 529 20.64 31.74 -46.48
CA THR A 529 19.43 32.27 -47.17
C THR A 529 18.21 31.89 -46.29
N SER A 530 17.45 32.79 -45.63
CA SER A 530 16.43 33.74 -46.14
C SER A 530 15.37 33.06 -47.03
N ALA A 531 14.04 33.18 -46.91
CA ALA A 531 13.17 34.11 -46.18
C ALA A 531 11.67 33.69 -46.27
N ASN A 532 10.81 34.49 -45.60
CA ASN A 532 9.38 34.84 -45.87
C ASN A 532 8.24 33.95 -45.32
N HIS A 533 7.09 34.44 -44.82
CA HIS A 533 6.42 35.77 -44.64
C HIS A 533 5.36 35.59 -43.50
N ILE A 534 5.28 36.43 -42.46
CA ILE A 534 4.33 37.56 -42.18
C ILE A 534 2.81 37.29 -42.32
N HIS A 535 2.08 37.41 -41.19
CA HIS A 535 0.83 38.19 -40.93
C HIS A 535 0.45 37.95 -39.43
N LEU A 536 0.71 38.84 -38.46
CA LEU A 536 -0.02 40.07 -38.05
C LEU A 536 -1.55 39.99 -38.13
N ILE A 537 -2.22 39.90 -36.96
CA ILE A 537 -3.38 40.73 -36.56
C ILE A 537 -3.32 40.91 -35.03
N ASP A 538 -3.37 42.18 -34.61
CA ASP A 538 -3.52 42.72 -33.26
C ASP A 538 -4.89 42.40 -32.64
N ASP A 539 -5.02 42.46 -31.32
CA ASP A 539 -5.93 43.44 -30.72
C ASP A 539 -5.81 43.46 -29.18
N ASP A 540 -5.51 44.67 -28.73
CA ASP A 540 -5.68 45.18 -27.38
C ASP A 540 -7.12 45.02 -26.88
N ASN A 541 -7.28 44.79 -25.57
CA ASN A 541 -8.06 45.71 -24.72
C ASN A 541 -7.90 45.36 -23.25
N THR A 542 -7.13 46.20 -22.58
CA THR A 542 -7.25 46.49 -21.16
C THR A 542 -8.33 47.54 -20.96
N GLU A 543 -9.06 47.46 -19.83
CA GLU A 543 -9.60 48.56 -19.00
C GLU A 543 -10.73 47.99 -18.12
N ASN A 544 -10.51 47.87 -16.80
CA ASN A 544 -10.96 48.83 -15.76
C ASN A 544 -12.35 48.43 -15.19
N ILE A 545 -12.76 48.56 -13.92
CA ILE A 545 -12.35 49.37 -12.76
C ILE A 545 -13.15 48.84 -11.52
N TYR A 546 -12.49 48.71 -10.36
CA TYR A 546 -12.92 48.92 -8.95
C TYR A 546 -14.11 48.11 -8.35
N THR A 547 -14.13 47.65 -7.10
CA THR A 547 -13.99 48.41 -5.84
C THR A 547 -13.68 47.52 -4.60
N THR A 548 -12.67 47.94 -3.82
CA THR A 548 -12.59 48.09 -2.33
C THR A 548 -13.31 47.11 -1.37
N ASP A 549 -12.55 46.42 -0.49
CA ASP A 549 -12.40 46.77 0.95
C ASP A 549 -11.67 45.69 1.79
N LYS A 550 -10.88 46.16 2.76
CA LYS A 550 -10.18 45.45 3.86
C LYS A 550 -10.39 46.32 5.14
N PRO A 551 -10.07 45.87 6.37
CA PRO A 551 -10.36 44.61 7.07
C PRO A 551 -10.87 44.84 8.52
N SER A 552 -11.33 43.80 9.24
CA SER A 552 -11.23 43.79 10.71
C SER A 552 -11.10 42.38 11.31
N SER A 553 -9.96 42.22 11.98
CA SER A 553 -9.49 41.24 12.97
C SER A 553 -10.50 40.38 13.74
N GLY A 554 -10.16 39.09 13.87
CA GLY A 554 -10.56 38.21 14.96
C GLY A 554 -9.61 37.01 15.06
N LEU A 555 -8.64 37.06 15.99
CA LEU A 555 -7.72 35.98 16.32
C LEU A 555 -8.50 34.75 16.84
N LEU A 556 -8.20 33.57 16.32
CA LEU A 556 -8.49 32.27 16.96
C LEU A 556 -7.16 31.64 17.43
N PRO A 557 -7.08 31.08 18.65
CA PRO A 557 -5.87 30.46 19.20
C PRO A 557 -5.59 29.08 18.55
N PRO A 558 -4.38 28.52 18.69
CA PRO A 558 -4.00 27.28 18.00
C PRO A 558 -4.75 26.07 18.59
N PRO A 559 -5.07 25.05 17.79
CA PRO A 559 -5.88 23.92 18.25
C PRO A 559 -5.07 23.00 19.16
N THR A 560 -5.65 22.64 20.30
CA THR A 560 -5.16 21.59 21.21
C THR A 560 -5.43 20.19 20.65
N ILE A 561 -4.79 19.19 21.27
CA ILE A 561 -4.77 17.74 20.95
C ILE A 561 -6.14 17.14 20.54
N GLY A 562 -7.27 17.72 20.93
CA GLY A 562 -8.61 17.31 20.49
C GLY A 562 -8.89 17.47 18.99
N ALA A 563 -8.23 18.41 18.29
CA ALA A 563 -8.44 18.60 16.85
C ALA A 563 -7.85 17.45 15.99
N ARG A 564 -6.83 16.74 16.51
CA ARG A 564 -6.26 15.55 15.86
C ARG A 564 -7.22 14.35 15.86
N VAL A 565 -8.09 14.26 16.86
CA VAL A 565 -9.13 13.21 16.93
C VAL A 565 -10.33 13.57 16.06
N TRP A 566 -10.67 14.86 15.95
CA TRP A 566 -11.79 15.32 15.11
C TRP A 566 -11.51 15.19 13.61
N ALA A 567 -10.25 15.38 13.17
CA ALA A 567 -9.85 15.19 11.77
C ALA A 567 -9.84 13.71 11.32
N MET A 568 -9.62 12.75 12.24
CA MET A 568 -9.73 11.31 11.94
C MET A 568 -11.19 10.84 11.78
N TYR A 569 -12.17 11.56 12.35
CA TYR A 569 -13.57 11.11 12.40
C TYR A 569 -14.48 11.71 11.29
N GLN A 570 -14.04 12.75 10.59
CA GLN A 570 -14.80 13.35 9.48
C GLN A 570 -14.80 12.48 8.19
N GLY A 571 -14.15 11.32 8.20
CA GLY A 571 -14.25 10.31 7.14
C GLY A 571 -15.47 9.39 7.21
N SER A 572 -16.24 9.41 8.30
CA SER A 572 -17.35 8.47 8.52
C SER A 572 -18.66 9.21 8.78
N ARG A 573 -19.53 9.32 7.77
CA ARG A 573 -20.90 9.85 7.92
C ARG A 573 -21.75 8.94 8.81
N ARG A 574 -21.88 9.19 10.13
CA ARG A 574 -23.05 8.80 10.95
C ARG A 574 -23.34 9.78 12.08
N SER A 575 -24.62 9.99 12.34
CA SER A 575 -25.19 10.96 13.30
C SER A 575 -25.14 10.49 14.75
N GLY A 576 -24.75 11.39 15.66
CA GLY A 576 -24.97 11.26 17.11
C GLY A 576 -25.28 12.63 17.73
N THR A 577 -26.19 12.69 18.70
CA THR A 577 -26.68 13.94 19.32
C THR A 577 -25.92 14.23 20.62
N VAL A 578 -25.38 15.45 20.78
CA VAL A 578 -24.66 15.92 21.98
C VAL A 578 -25.67 16.52 22.99
N LEU A 579 -25.62 16.10 24.26
CA LEU A 579 -26.62 16.48 25.28
C LEU A 579 -26.23 17.64 26.23
N SER A 580 -24.98 18.15 26.24
CA SER A 580 -24.58 19.50 26.73
C SER A 580 -23.06 19.64 26.91
N VAL A 581 -22.57 20.89 26.95
CA VAL A 581 -21.17 21.28 27.22
C VAL A 581 -21.13 22.09 28.52
N ASN A 582 -20.15 21.85 29.40
CA ASN A 582 -19.92 22.68 30.58
C ASN A 582 -18.48 23.21 30.60
N ASP A 583 -18.33 24.52 30.44
CA ASP A 583 -17.15 25.23 29.93
C ASP A 583 -15.99 25.44 30.92
N LYS A 584 -15.84 24.64 31.98
CA LYS A 584 -14.77 24.90 32.97
C LYS A 584 -13.84 23.76 33.34
N ARG A 585 -14.03 22.52 32.87
CA ARG A 585 -13.10 21.41 33.23
C ARG A 585 -12.81 20.33 32.16
N GLY A 586 -13.26 20.47 30.91
CA GLY A 586 -12.79 19.59 29.82
C GLY A 586 -13.05 18.08 30.02
N ILE A 587 -14.15 17.70 30.67
CA ILE A 587 -14.57 16.29 30.80
C ILE A 587 -15.77 16.07 29.88
N PHE A 588 -15.61 15.23 28.85
CA PHE A 588 -16.69 14.79 27.98
C PHE A 588 -17.33 13.53 28.56
N LYS A 589 -18.62 13.56 28.85
CA LYS A 589 -19.39 12.39 29.31
C LYS A 589 -20.26 11.90 28.14
N MET A 590 -19.78 10.88 27.43
CA MET A 590 -20.61 10.13 26.47
C MET A 590 -21.23 8.94 27.19
N ARG A 591 -22.54 8.74 27.04
CA ARG A 591 -23.23 7.52 27.50
C ARG A 591 -23.38 6.61 26.28
N PHE A 592 -22.81 5.41 26.35
CA PHE A 592 -23.13 4.31 25.46
C PHE A 592 -24.19 3.47 26.17
N ASP A 593 -25.37 3.33 25.57
CA ASP A 593 -26.38 2.40 26.08
C ASP A 593 -25.98 0.97 25.68
N GLU A 594 -25.46 0.25 26.67
CA GLU A 594 -25.45 -1.20 26.93
C GLU A 594 -25.13 -2.19 25.79
N PHE A 595 -23.93 -2.79 25.87
CA PHE A 595 -23.56 -4.08 25.26
C PHE A 595 -23.64 -5.20 26.30
N PRO A 596 -24.12 -6.42 25.96
CA PRO A 596 -23.89 -7.59 26.80
C PRO A 596 -22.41 -8.02 26.68
N THR A 597 -21.81 -8.22 27.84
CA THR A 597 -20.47 -8.80 28.06
C THR A 597 -20.32 -10.14 27.34
N ALA A 598 -19.37 -10.24 26.40
CA ALA A 598 -18.82 -11.51 25.94
C ALA A 598 -17.39 -11.65 26.50
N GLN A 599 -17.22 -12.66 27.36
CA GLN A 599 -15.92 -13.13 27.82
C GLN A 599 -15.09 -13.58 26.61
N PHE A 600 -13.80 -13.22 26.64
CA PHE A 600 -12.81 -13.76 25.71
C PHE A 600 -12.58 -15.24 26.03
N ASP A 601 -13.10 -16.13 25.19
CA ASP A 601 -12.65 -17.51 25.09
C ASP A 601 -11.77 -17.65 23.84
N TYR A 602 -10.47 -17.87 24.04
CA TYR A 602 -9.56 -18.28 22.98
C TYR A 602 -9.87 -19.73 22.61
N SER A 603 -10.69 -19.93 21.57
CA SER A 603 -10.83 -21.21 20.89
C SER A 603 -10.52 -21.04 19.41
N PHE A 604 -9.39 -21.59 18.98
CA PHE A 604 -9.09 -21.80 17.57
C PHE A 604 -10.03 -22.89 17.04
N SER A 605 -10.97 -22.53 16.17
CA SER A 605 -11.70 -23.50 15.35
C SER A 605 -11.27 -23.34 13.89
N TYR A 606 -10.43 -24.28 13.42
CA TYR A 606 -10.22 -24.52 12.00
C TYR A 606 -11.31 -25.50 11.55
N ASN A 607 -12.27 -25.02 10.76
CA ASN A 607 -13.24 -25.87 10.09
C ASN A 607 -12.77 -26.13 8.66
N SER A 608 -12.21 -27.31 8.44
CA SER A 608 -12.00 -27.93 7.14
C SER A 608 -13.31 -28.61 6.73
N SER A 609 -13.98 -28.13 5.69
CA SER A 609 -15.09 -28.86 5.07
C SER A 609 -14.56 -29.73 3.92
N ALA A 610 -14.48 -31.03 4.21
CA ALA A 610 -14.20 -32.11 3.28
C ALA A 610 -15.22 -32.17 2.13
N TRP A 611 -14.73 -32.51 0.94
CA TRP A 611 -15.55 -32.83 -0.23
C TRP A 611 -16.14 -34.23 -0.08
N SER A 612 -17.46 -34.33 -0.17
CA SER A 612 -18.22 -35.57 -0.26
C SER A 612 -18.42 -35.95 -1.74
N TYR A 613 -17.70 -36.97 -2.21
CA TYR A 613 -18.05 -37.70 -3.43
C TYR A 613 -18.70 -39.03 -3.00
N ILE A 614 -20.00 -39.18 -3.27
CA ILE A 614 -20.72 -40.45 -3.16
C ILE A 614 -21.11 -40.86 -4.58
N GLY A 615 -20.64 -42.04 -5.03
CA GLY A 615 -21.27 -42.77 -6.13
C GLY A 615 -20.32 -43.39 -7.16
N ALA A 616 -19.46 -44.33 -6.77
CA ALA A 616 -18.90 -45.36 -7.67
C ALA A 616 -18.48 -46.60 -6.85
N PRO A 617 -18.61 -47.83 -7.37
CA PRO A 617 -18.27 -49.05 -6.64
C PRO A 617 -16.75 -49.14 -6.39
N PRO A 618 -16.28 -49.91 -5.40
CA PRO A 618 -14.87 -49.88 -5.00
C PRO A 618 -14.02 -50.50 -6.12
N PRO A 619 -12.98 -49.82 -6.63
CA PRO A 619 -11.89 -50.50 -7.29
C PRO A 619 -10.95 -51.09 -6.23
N SER A 620 -10.39 -52.24 -6.57
CA SER A 620 -9.43 -53.04 -5.81
C SER A 620 -8.24 -52.24 -5.24
N THR A 621 -7.61 -52.84 -4.24
CA THR A 621 -6.54 -52.42 -3.31
C THR A 621 -5.21 -51.91 -3.91
N ASP A 622 -5.21 -51.23 -5.07
CA ASP A 622 -3.99 -50.72 -5.75
C ASP A 622 -3.99 -49.19 -5.98
N SER A 623 -4.90 -48.44 -5.34
CA SER A 623 -5.15 -47.02 -5.67
C SER A 623 -4.56 -45.98 -4.70
N THR A 624 -3.99 -46.38 -3.56
CA THR A 624 -3.42 -45.43 -2.59
C THR A 624 -2.08 -44.84 -3.05
N ILE A 625 -1.29 -45.60 -3.81
CA ILE A 625 0.01 -45.14 -4.36
C ILE A 625 -0.20 -44.13 -5.51
N THR A 626 -1.28 -44.27 -6.28
CA THR A 626 -1.56 -43.41 -7.46
C THR A 626 -2.18 -42.05 -7.13
N LEU A 627 -2.81 -41.89 -5.96
CA LEU A 627 -3.30 -40.56 -5.52
C LEU A 627 -2.14 -39.66 -5.06
N PHE A 628 -1.12 -40.24 -4.43
CA PHE A 628 0.09 -39.53 -4.01
C PHE A 628 0.95 -39.13 -5.23
N GLU A 629 1.10 -40.02 -6.22
CA GLU A 629 1.76 -39.69 -7.50
C GLU A 629 1.03 -38.58 -8.29
N ARG A 630 -0.27 -38.38 -8.07
CA ARG A 630 -1.02 -37.25 -8.65
C ARG A 630 -0.82 -35.95 -7.89
N ILE A 631 -0.74 -35.97 -6.57
CA ILE A 631 -0.58 -34.77 -5.73
C ILE A 631 0.87 -34.27 -5.71
N VAL A 632 1.84 -35.18 -5.87
CA VAL A 632 3.28 -34.89 -5.92
C VAL A 632 3.73 -34.31 -7.27
N ASN A 633 2.94 -34.51 -8.34
CA ASN A 633 3.27 -34.09 -9.71
C ASN A 633 2.46 -32.89 -10.23
N GLU A 634 1.61 -32.25 -9.41
CA GLU A 634 0.99 -30.98 -9.79
C GLU A 634 1.88 -29.78 -9.42
N PRO A 635 1.89 -28.70 -10.23
CA PRO A 635 2.80 -27.58 -10.05
C PRO A 635 2.30 -26.68 -8.92
N GLU A 636 2.51 -27.09 -7.66
CA GLU A 636 2.28 -26.19 -6.52
C GLU A 636 3.30 -25.03 -6.54
N PRO A 637 2.88 -23.78 -6.31
CA PRO A 637 3.81 -22.65 -6.17
C PRO A 637 4.79 -22.89 -5.01
N LEU A 638 6.09 -22.62 -5.24
CA LEU A 638 7.18 -22.82 -4.28
C LEU A 638 6.91 -22.23 -2.89
N PHE A 639 6.17 -21.11 -2.83
CA PHE A 639 5.74 -20.47 -1.58
C PHE A 639 4.84 -21.36 -0.71
N THR A 640 3.90 -22.08 -1.31
CA THR A 640 3.00 -22.99 -0.60
C THR A 640 3.78 -24.18 -0.04
N ILE A 641 4.71 -24.71 -0.84
CA ILE A 641 5.59 -25.82 -0.47
C ILE A 641 6.51 -25.40 0.68
N ALA A 642 7.14 -24.24 0.60
CA ALA A 642 8.01 -23.70 1.64
C ALA A 642 7.25 -23.40 2.94
N LYS A 643 6.02 -22.89 2.87
CA LYS A 643 5.18 -22.65 4.06
C LYS A 643 4.83 -23.96 4.77
N LYS A 644 4.40 -24.98 4.02
CA LYS A 644 4.13 -26.33 4.54
C LYS A 644 5.38 -26.94 5.17
N PHE A 645 6.53 -26.77 4.52
CA PHE A 645 7.81 -27.28 5.02
C PHE A 645 8.28 -26.58 6.31
N LYS A 646 8.16 -25.24 6.41
CA LYS A 646 8.41 -24.50 7.65
C LYS A 646 7.49 -24.94 8.80
N SER A 647 6.22 -25.22 8.51
CA SER A 647 5.28 -25.78 9.49
C SER A 647 5.69 -27.18 9.95
N LEU A 648 6.19 -28.01 9.04
CA LEU A 648 6.72 -29.33 9.35
C LEU A 648 7.97 -29.25 10.25
N ILE A 649 8.93 -28.39 9.92
CA ILE A 649 10.13 -28.15 10.75
C ILE A 649 9.73 -27.63 12.13
N LYS A 650 8.79 -26.68 12.19
CA LYS A 650 8.28 -26.14 13.46
C LYS A 650 7.67 -27.21 14.37
N PHE A 651 6.96 -28.17 13.80
CA PHE A 651 6.36 -29.26 14.56
C PHE A 651 7.39 -30.31 14.99
N MET A 652 8.30 -30.66 14.08
CA MET A 652 9.27 -31.74 14.28
C MET A 652 10.59 -31.30 14.92
N LEU A 653 10.71 -30.02 15.27
CA LEU A 653 11.85 -29.43 15.97
C LEU A 653 12.31 -30.30 17.15
N PRO A 654 13.58 -30.74 17.13
CA PRO A 654 14.20 -31.37 18.27
C PRO A 654 14.28 -30.38 19.43
N PRO A 655 14.15 -30.84 20.69
CA PRO A 655 14.35 -29.97 21.85
C PRO A 655 15.79 -29.42 21.94
N ASP A 656 16.75 -30.04 21.25
CA ASP A 656 18.18 -29.74 21.34
C ASP A 656 18.72 -28.98 20.10
N TRP A 657 17.84 -28.46 19.24
CA TRP A 657 18.22 -27.65 18.07
C TRP A 657 18.20 -26.14 18.39
N GLU A 658 19.22 -25.41 17.92
CA GLU A 658 19.41 -23.97 18.18
C GLU A 658 18.46 -23.05 17.38
N LEU A 659 17.63 -23.59 16.49
CA LEU A 659 16.70 -22.81 15.67
C LEU A 659 15.40 -22.51 16.42
N THR A 660 15.15 -21.22 16.66
CA THR A 660 13.90 -20.73 17.21
C THR A 660 12.76 -20.81 16.18
N PRO A 661 11.49 -20.93 16.61
CA PRO A 661 10.33 -20.87 15.72
C PRO A 661 10.29 -19.60 14.84
N GLU A 662 10.82 -18.49 15.34
CA GLU A 662 10.95 -17.22 14.63
C GLU A 662 12.01 -17.31 13.51
N GLN A 663 13.15 -17.95 13.74
CA GLN A 663 14.18 -18.18 12.72
C GLN A 663 13.68 -19.07 11.59
N ILE A 664 12.87 -20.09 11.90
CA ILE A 664 12.29 -21.01 10.89
C ILE A 664 11.28 -20.29 10.00
N LEU A 665 10.49 -19.37 10.56
CA LEU A 665 9.59 -18.52 9.78
C LEU A 665 10.35 -17.63 8.79
N LEU A 666 11.56 -17.20 9.15
CA LEU A 666 12.41 -16.30 8.38
C LEU A 666 13.36 -17.00 7.38
N MET A 667 13.45 -18.34 7.38
CA MET A 667 14.31 -19.07 6.44
C MET A 667 14.01 -18.70 4.98
N SER A 668 15.04 -18.32 4.23
CA SER A 668 14.98 -18.08 2.79
C SER A 668 14.90 -19.41 2.01
N TYR A 669 14.68 -19.34 0.69
CA TYR A 669 14.73 -20.54 -0.15
C TYR A 669 16.13 -21.18 -0.19
N ASP A 670 17.19 -20.36 -0.11
CA ASP A 670 18.57 -20.85 0.00
C ASP A 670 18.82 -21.59 1.33
N ASP A 671 18.21 -21.12 2.42
CA ASP A 671 18.29 -21.82 3.71
C ASP A 671 17.53 -23.16 3.69
N LEU A 672 16.42 -23.24 2.93
CA LEU A 672 15.65 -24.47 2.77
C LEU A 672 16.34 -25.47 1.82
N SER A 673 17.02 -25.00 0.77
CA SER A 673 17.75 -25.85 -0.17
C SER A 673 18.98 -26.51 0.47
N GLN A 674 19.59 -25.84 1.47
CA GLN A 674 20.72 -26.37 2.24
C GLN A 674 20.31 -27.08 3.55
N PHE A 675 19.02 -27.30 3.77
CA PHE A 675 18.53 -27.92 5.01
C PHE A 675 19.07 -29.35 5.21
N ASP A 676 19.55 -29.70 6.40
CA ASP A 676 20.09 -31.05 6.62
C ASP A 676 18.96 -32.06 6.88
N ILE A 677 18.48 -32.73 5.82
CA ILE A 677 17.46 -33.77 5.89
C ILE A 677 17.90 -34.93 6.77
N VAL A 678 19.18 -35.31 6.69
CA VAL A 678 19.70 -36.50 7.39
C VAL A 678 19.68 -36.25 8.89
N ALA A 679 20.19 -35.09 9.33
CA ALA A 679 20.13 -34.69 10.73
C ALA A 679 18.68 -34.55 11.22
N PHE A 680 17.79 -34.00 10.39
CA PHE A 680 16.36 -33.87 10.70
C PHE A 680 15.68 -35.22 10.92
N MET A 681 15.86 -36.18 9.99
CA MET A 681 15.27 -37.52 10.08
C MET A 681 15.87 -38.34 11.22
N GLN A 682 17.15 -38.16 11.53
CA GLN A 682 17.79 -38.81 12.67
C GLN A 682 17.20 -38.31 13.99
N SER A 683 17.00 -36.99 14.13
CA SER A 683 16.43 -36.43 15.34
C SER A 683 14.94 -36.77 15.51
N TYR A 684 14.19 -36.84 14.42
CA TYR A 684 12.83 -37.38 14.41
C TYR A 684 12.78 -38.82 14.96
N ARG A 685 13.66 -39.70 14.46
CA ARG A 685 13.78 -41.09 14.93
C ARG A 685 14.08 -41.17 16.43
N GLU A 686 15.00 -40.35 16.92
CA GLU A 686 15.34 -40.29 18.35
C GLU A 686 14.16 -39.81 19.21
N LYS A 687 13.45 -38.78 18.76
CA LYS A 687 12.27 -38.23 19.45
C LYS A 687 11.14 -39.25 19.52
N MET A 688 10.86 -39.93 18.40
CA MET A 688 9.85 -40.98 18.34
C MET A 688 10.24 -42.20 19.20
N THR A 689 11.51 -42.59 19.18
CA THR A 689 12.03 -43.68 20.03
C THR A 689 11.86 -43.35 21.52
N LYS A 690 12.22 -42.13 21.96
CA LYS A 690 12.00 -41.68 23.35
C LYS A 690 10.54 -41.67 23.75
N ILE A 691 9.63 -41.23 22.87
CA ILE A 691 8.19 -41.25 23.13
C ILE A 691 7.68 -42.69 23.25
N VAL A 692 8.15 -43.59 22.37
CA VAL A 692 7.82 -45.02 22.43
C VAL A 692 8.36 -45.67 23.70
N GLU A 693 9.58 -45.34 24.13
CA GLU A 693 10.19 -45.83 25.37
C GLU A 693 9.47 -45.31 26.63
N GLN A 694 9.04 -44.04 26.64
CA GLN A 694 8.23 -43.46 27.72
C GLN A 694 6.85 -44.13 27.85
N HIS A 695 6.32 -44.72 26.78
CA HIS A 695 5.03 -45.40 26.77
C HIS A 695 5.12 -46.94 26.81
N LYS A 696 6.35 -47.50 26.86
CA LYS A 696 6.59 -48.94 27.02
C LYS A 696 6.39 -49.46 28.45
N ALA A 697 6.27 -48.60 29.45
CA ALA A 697 6.09 -48.99 30.85
C ALA A 697 4.67 -49.52 31.17
N ASP A 698 3.74 -49.48 30.21
CA ASP A 698 2.35 -49.88 30.39
C ASP A 698 1.93 -50.82 29.23
N GLU A 699 2.21 -52.11 29.38
CA GLU A 699 2.15 -53.15 28.33
C GLU A 699 0.77 -53.26 27.64
N THR A 700 -0.30 -52.82 28.32
CA THR A 700 -1.67 -52.83 27.78
C THR A 700 -2.03 -51.60 26.96
N HIS A 701 -1.28 -50.49 27.08
CA HIS A 701 -1.51 -49.25 26.34
C HIS A 701 -0.60 -49.08 25.11
N TRP A 702 0.51 -49.81 25.03
CA TRP A 702 1.54 -49.59 24.00
C TRP A 702 1.01 -49.67 22.56
N ARG A 703 0.19 -50.68 22.22
CA ARG A 703 -0.40 -50.82 20.87
C ARG A 703 -1.34 -49.66 20.52
N THR A 704 -2.09 -49.18 21.50
CA THR A 704 -3.02 -48.05 21.36
C THR A 704 -2.28 -46.72 21.25
N SER A 705 -1.14 -46.58 21.92
CA SER A 705 -0.28 -45.40 21.88
C SER A 705 0.46 -45.25 20.55
N THR A 706 0.95 -46.35 19.96
CA THR A 706 1.56 -46.34 18.62
C THR A 706 0.54 -45.93 17.55
N GLN A 707 -0.68 -46.48 17.61
CA GLN A 707 -1.78 -46.04 16.73
C GLN A 707 -2.17 -44.57 16.96
N ARG A 708 -2.19 -44.07 18.20
CA ARG A 708 -2.48 -42.66 18.47
C ARG A 708 -1.40 -41.71 17.95
N LEU A 709 -0.13 -42.08 18.10
CA LEU A 709 0.99 -41.31 17.56
C LEU A 709 0.96 -41.27 16.04
N GLN A 710 0.69 -42.41 15.41
CA GLN A 710 0.52 -42.52 13.96
C GLN A 710 -0.67 -41.70 13.45
N VAL A 711 -1.80 -41.74 14.15
CA VAL A 711 -2.99 -40.92 13.84
C VAL A 711 -2.69 -39.42 13.99
N GLU A 712 -1.95 -39.00 15.02
CA GLU A 712 -1.65 -37.60 15.23
C GLU A 712 -0.62 -37.05 14.24
N ALA A 713 0.40 -37.84 13.93
CA ALA A 713 1.40 -37.53 12.90
C ALA A 713 0.75 -37.47 11.49
N THR A 714 -0.19 -38.37 11.21
CA THR A 714 -0.99 -38.39 9.98
C THR A 714 -1.91 -37.17 9.88
N LYS A 715 -2.57 -36.75 10.97
CA LYS A 715 -3.40 -35.54 11.00
C LYS A 715 -2.59 -34.27 10.73
N LEU A 716 -1.39 -34.17 11.27
CA LEU A 716 -0.53 -33.01 11.10
C LEU A 716 0.03 -32.88 9.68
N LEU A 717 0.33 -34.01 9.04
CA LEU A 717 0.74 -34.01 7.64
C LEU A 717 -0.44 -33.76 6.70
N ASN A 718 -1.63 -34.26 7.03
CA ASN A 718 -2.88 -33.85 6.36
C ASN A 718 -3.14 -32.34 6.52
N LEU A 719 -2.84 -31.74 7.68
CA LEU A 719 -2.88 -30.28 7.92
C LEU A 719 -1.83 -29.52 7.10
N CYS A 720 -0.69 -30.16 6.79
CA CYS A 720 0.32 -29.66 5.87
C CYS A 720 -0.03 -29.98 4.40
N GLY A 721 -1.20 -30.57 4.10
CA GLY A 721 -1.63 -30.91 2.75
C GLY A 721 -0.89 -32.11 2.14
N ILE A 722 -0.27 -32.96 2.96
CA ILE A 722 0.41 -34.20 2.57
C ILE A 722 -0.51 -35.36 2.96
N PRO A 723 -1.22 -35.99 1.99
CA PRO A 723 -2.18 -37.04 2.29
C PRO A 723 -1.45 -38.33 2.63
N ILE A 724 -1.51 -38.76 3.89
CA ILE A 724 -0.90 -40.02 4.33
C ILE A 724 -2.01 -40.99 4.74
N PRO A 725 -1.98 -42.25 4.27
CA PRO A 725 -2.92 -43.27 4.72
C PRO A 725 -2.84 -43.45 6.24
N MET A 726 -3.98 -43.43 6.95
CA MET A 726 -4.00 -43.61 8.41
C MET A 726 -3.36 -44.92 8.89
N ASP A 727 -3.23 -45.90 7.99
CA ASP A 727 -2.75 -47.26 8.29
C ASP A 727 -1.27 -47.50 7.90
N CYS A 728 -0.48 -46.45 7.57
CA CYS A 728 0.92 -46.61 7.13
C CYS A 728 1.89 -47.03 8.26
N SER A 729 2.88 -47.89 8.00
CA SER A 729 3.90 -48.19 9.02
C SER A 729 4.76 -46.96 9.35
N ILE A 730 5.49 -46.99 10.47
CA ILE A 730 6.45 -45.91 10.83
C ILE A 730 7.56 -45.80 9.76
N GLU A 731 7.97 -46.93 9.20
CA GLU A 731 8.99 -47.00 8.14
C GLU A 731 8.47 -46.36 6.85
N ASP A 732 7.23 -46.66 6.45
CA ASP A 732 6.58 -45.98 5.32
C ASP A 732 6.47 -44.48 5.59
N PHE A 733 6.09 -44.09 6.80
CA PHE A 733 5.93 -42.70 7.20
C PHE A 733 7.24 -41.90 7.10
N GLU A 734 8.36 -42.50 7.53
CA GLU A 734 9.70 -41.91 7.41
C GLU A 734 10.09 -41.71 5.95
N GLU A 735 9.81 -42.70 5.10
CA GLU A 735 10.09 -42.61 3.67
C GLU A 735 9.27 -41.48 2.99
N HIS A 736 8.02 -41.28 3.38
CA HIS A 736 7.17 -40.21 2.82
C HIS A 736 7.66 -38.82 3.21
N ILE A 737 8.08 -38.62 4.46
CA ILE A 737 8.68 -37.35 4.90
C ILE A 737 9.97 -37.09 4.15
N GLU A 738 10.86 -38.08 4.08
CA GLU A 738 12.15 -37.94 3.40
C GLU A 738 11.98 -37.56 1.92
N ARG A 739 11.02 -38.17 1.22
CA ARG A 739 10.66 -37.82 -0.17
C ARG A 739 10.12 -36.40 -0.28
N TYR A 740 9.19 -36.00 0.59
CA TYR A 740 8.62 -34.65 0.58
C TYR A 740 9.68 -33.57 0.81
N VAL A 741 10.54 -33.76 1.81
CA VAL A 741 11.61 -32.81 2.13
C VAL A 741 12.63 -32.73 0.98
N THR A 742 13.01 -33.86 0.40
CA THR A 742 13.91 -33.90 -0.77
C THR A 742 13.32 -33.17 -1.98
N GLN A 743 12.00 -33.23 -2.18
CA GLN A 743 11.33 -32.49 -3.24
C GLN A 743 11.32 -30.98 -2.98
N VAL A 744 11.07 -30.56 -1.74
CA VAL A 744 11.15 -29.14 -1.36
C VAL A 744 12.54 -28.60 -1.66
N GLN A 745 13.60 -29.35 -1.33
CA GLN A 745 14.98 -28.96 -1.63
C GLN A 745 15.30 -28.89 -3.11
N LYS A 746 14.77 -29.81 -3.92
CA LYS A 746 14.95 -29.77 -5.38
C LYS A 746 14.18 -28.64 -6.06
N SER A 747 13.11 -28.18 -5.42
CA SER A 747 12.25 -27.12 -5.96
C SER A 747 12.74 -25.72 -5.56
N CYS A 748 13.32 -25.58 -4.36
CA CYS A 748 14.03 -24.38 -3.91
C CYS A 748 15.35 -24.25 -4.67
#